data_AF-A0A1G8CJA7-F1
#
_entry.id   AF-A0A1G8CJA7-F1
#
_cell.length_a   1.000
_cell.length_b   1.000
_cell.length_c   1.000
_cell.angle_alpha   90.00
_cell.angle_beta   90.00
_cell.angle_gamma   90.00
#
_symmetry.space_group_name_H-M   'P 1'
#
loop_
_entity.id
_entity.type
_entity.pdbx_description
1 polymer ?
#
loop_
_entity_poly.entity_id
_entity_poly.type
_entity_poly.pdbx_seq_one_letter_code
_entity_poly.pdbx_strand_id
1 'polypeptide(L)'
;MGGANNQKFGREGDLNSDPADCFFIKANNCSGNIYQINQNKFTIQYGHHTSNRASQHKVMSIAGTFPIGTDIKEVDGNLIDQLDELITSRKSNKPVIIAKYPVSTIPFYIELHNPKSHSEFQYNDLSNVFNKGVEFRTQIASRIKIKTPDPFLNTLGGTFSGAEDAVWQSPSYLHGAICFRELLLTGWRGAYLADLMGLEDRAKTHFNGYLNSQVIDVPVTLPHLQDTALNLARSAKIWGTPMYSNGYIGRVPNRRDVMHHYDMNLVFIDQLLWHLKWTGDLDYAREIYPALQRHFTWEKKLFDPDNDGLYDAYACIWASDALQYNGGKVTHSTAYNYRANKIMAEISEKLGKDPSIYKKEAELILSAINKELWIKDKGWWAEFKDNMGNRIRHDNAAIWTIYHAIDSDIHDPFKAYQATRYIDTEIPHIPVMGKGLKDTANYVISTTNWQPYMWSINNVAFGEISHTALAYWQTGRYEEAFKMFKGAVLDAMYLGSGPGNVTQLSFYDAARRETYRDFADGIATGVRALVQGMYGIMPDLINNRLTIRPGFPDDWNFAEIETQNMAYTFERKGNIERYSITPNLLKKDVSLSMEIKAIRNKIKSIKVNGKDTPYTLLTTTILSPEIKFEAGIADKYDITIEWDGEKINRDMISVNVANGSQFRLNIPYKSGKIYDPQNVLRHANLKNDILTGTITAQNGHRTVFVNITNGNMNYWLPIDINVNNPLDIVCDSESSSLIFTLKNNMDKVIKGDLYINGKKVNENINIEAHGKNNYEFDIPIASSGTNRIKVKSGKDTYSFRAINWNISVPEKSVYKTVDMKKIFNDKVSNIFAYGKYMFPRWKYTTLQVPTQGMGQWCHPQSISVIDDRGIRNKASRNNNRFIMPQGIPFSTPGEKEYNNIAFTTLWDNYPTSINIPLNGKASKAYFLIAASTYYMQSHIVNGEIKIEYTDGQKEVLKLILPDNLIPLDQDIFVDGYAFNTKDPRPWRVRLKTGDVSKYHAGELGKTISNNPISIDGGMATMLDLPLNPVKELKSLSLETTANEVVIGLMGVTLVK
;
A
#
# COMPACT_ATOMS: atom_id res chain seq x y z
N MET A 1 22.97 3.36 38.52
CA MET A 1 22.99 4.26 37.37
C MET A 1 24.30 4.08 36.61
N GLY A 2 24.22 3.89 35.30
CA GLY A 2 25.36 3.61 34.41
C GLY A 2 24.90 3.54 32.95
N GLY A 3 25.82 3.23 32.04
CA GLY A 3 25.50 2.92 30.64
C GLY A 3 25.38 4.12 29.69
N ALA A 4 25.61 5.34 30.18
CA ALA A 4 25.66 6.54 29.33
C ALA A 4 27.01 6.59 28.60
N ASN A 5 26.99 6.58 27.26
CA ASN A 5 28.21 6.60 26.44
C ASN A 5 28.15 7.60 25.27
N ASN A 6 27.07 8.39 25.14
CA ASN A 6 26.84 9.33 24.01
C ASN A 6 26.84 8.64 22.62
N GLN A 7 26.54 7.35 22.56
CA GLN A 7 26.39 6.62 21.31
C GLN A 7 25.07 6.98 20.64
N LYS A 8 25.13 7.36 19.36
CA LYS A 8 23.96 7.55 18.49
C LYS A 8 23.78 6.30 17.62
N PHE A 9 22.54 5.83 17.51
CA PHE A 9 22.16 4.69 16.67
C PHE A 9 21.59 5.16 15.32
N GLY A 10 21.41 4.24 14.36
CA GLY A 10 21.02 4.62 13.00
C GLY A 10 19.62 5.23 12.91
N ARG A 11 18.72 4.78 13.79
CA ARG A 11 17.33 5.24 13.94
C ARG A 11 17.00 5.63 15.38
N GLU A 12 17.97 6.19 16.11
CA GLU A 12 17.79 6.63 17.50
C GLU A 12 17.32 5.53 18.49
N GLY A 13 17.61 4.25 18.20
CA GLY A 13 17.22 3.12 19.03
C GLY A 13 15.78 2.65 18.77
N ASP A 14 15.18 2.97 17.62
CA ASP A 14 13.79 2.63 17.36
C ASP A 14 13.57 1.12 17.09
N LEU A 15 12.33 0.67 17.34
CA LEU A 15 11.90 -0.72 17.31
C LEU A 15 12.22 -1.38 15.97
N ASN A 16 12.85 -2.56 16.05
CA ASN A 16 13.29 -3.41 14.92
C ASN A 16 14.13 -2.70 13.84
N SER A 17 14.63 -1.51 14.14
CA SER A 17 15.49 -0.73 13.25
C SER A 17 16.93 -0.65 13.76
N ASP A 18 17.10 -0.60 15.07
CA ASP A 18 18.38 -0.66 15.77
C ASP A 18 18.42 -1.90 16.69
N PRO A 19 19.61 -2.32 17.19
CA PRO A 19 19.72 -3.47 18.09
C PRO A 19 18.78 -3.36 19.30
N ALA A 20 18.09 -4.46 19.64
CA ALA A 20 17.11 -4.49 20.74
C ALA A 20 17.71 -4.11 22.11
N ASP A 21 19.02 -4.29 22.28
CA ASP A 21 19.76 -4.02 23.51
C ASP A 21 20.44 -2.63 23.51
N CYS A 22 20.03 -1.72 22.61
CA CYS A 22 20.60 -0.39 22.47
C CYS A 22 20.43 0.48 23.73
N PHE A 23 19.37 0.25 24.51
CA PHE A 23 19.09 0.95 25.77
C PHE A 23 19.53 0.18 27.02
N PHE A 24 20.13 -1.01 26.87
CA PHE A 24 20.52 -1.82 28.02
C PHE A 24 21.75 -1.20 28.69
N ILE A 25 21.80 -1.28 30.02
CA ILE A 25 22.97 -0.82 30.77
C ILE A 25 24.06 -1.88 30.59
N LYS A 26 25.07 -1.57 29.77
CA LYS A 26 26.21 -2.43 29.51
C LYS A 26 27.45 -1.88 30.19
N ALA A 27 28.24 -2.74 30.83
CA ALA A 27 29.51 -2.36 31.46
C ALA A 27 30.41 -1.56 30.49
N ASN A 28 30.50 -1.97 29.23
CA ASN A 28 31.32 -1.30 28.22
C ASN A 28 30.86 0.15 27.94
N ASN A 29 29.57 0.43 28.07
CA ASN A 29 29.04 1.79 27.91
C ASN A 29 29.38 2.69 29.10
N CYS A 30 29.88 2.15 30.20
CA CYS A 30 30.31 2.92 31.36
C CYS A 30 31.78 3.36 31.29
N SER A 31 32.52 2.91 30.27
CA SER A 31 33.96 3.16 30.15
C SER A 31 34.26 4.65 30.04
N GLY A 32 35.11 5.16 30.93
CA GLY A 32 35.49 6.58 30.97
C GLY A 32 34.43 7.52 31.54
N ASN A 33 33.36 7.00 32.14
CA ASN A 33 32.40 7.84 32.85
C ASN A 33 33.03 8.38 34.15
N ILE A 34 32.78 9.66 34.43
CA ILE A 34 33.32 10.35 35.61
C ILE A 34 32.14 10.81 36.46
N TYR A 35 32.04 10.30 37.69
CA TYR A 35 31.02 10.71 38.63
C TYR A 35 31.59 11.73 39.63
N GLN A 36 30.77 12.71 39.96
CA GLN A 36 30.95 13.60 41.10
C GLN A 36 29.75 13.39 42.02
N ILE A 37 29.98 12.91 43.24
CA ILE A 37 28.93 12.64 44.23
C ILE A 37 29.04 13.69 45.34
N ASN A 38 27.90 14.28 45.71
CA ASN A 38 27.80 15.20 46.84
C ASN A 38 26.53 14.89 47.64
N GLN A 39 26.68 14.25 48.80
CA GLN A 39 25.57 13.77 49.63
C GLN A 39 24.60 12.89 48.83
N ASN A 40 23.34 13.32 48.69
CA ASN A 40 22.29 12.64 47.94
C ASN A 40 22.26 13.04 46.44
N LYS A 41 23.25 13.78 45.95
CA LYS A 41 23.32 14.27 44.57
C LYS A 41 24.49 13.64 43.83
N PHE A 42 24.36 13.54 42.51
CA PHE A 42 25.47 13.17 41.64
C PHE A 42 25.44 13.94 40.32
N THR A 43 26.60 14.05 39.68
CA THR A 43 26.76 14.42 38.28
C THR A 43 27.61 13.37 37.60
N ILE A 44 27.18 12.89 36.44
CA ILE A 44 27.97 12.02 35.56
C ILE A 44 28.43 12.82 34.34
N GLN A 45 29.70 12.72 34.00
CA GLN A 45 30.25 13.11 32.70
C GLN A 45 30.54 11.83 31.89
N TYR A 46 30.15 11.83 30.61
CA TYR A 46 30.27 10.67 29.72
C TYR A 46 30.55 11.07 28.27
N GLY A 47 30.97 10.09 27.46
CA GLY A 47 31.30 10.29 26.04
C GLY A 47 32.77 10.62 25.76
N HIS A 48 33.66 10.47 26.75
CA HIS A 48 35.10 10.74 26.63
C HIS A 48 35.83 9.82 25.63
N HIS A 49 35.28 8.63 25.35
CA HIS A 49 35.91 7.60 24.51
C HIS A 49 34.99 7.06 23.41
N THR A 50 33.96 7.81 23.02
CA THR A 50 33.02 7.40 21.96
C THR A 50 33.71 7.46 20.60
N SER A 51 33.89 6.30 19.94
CA SER A 51 34.72 6.14 18.75
C SER A 51 33.99 6.31 17.40
N ASN A 52 32.70 6.67 17.39
CA ASN A 52 31.90 6.71 16.16
C ASN A 52 31.97 8.05 15.41
N ARG A 53 32.11 7.98 14.07
CA ARG A 53 32.29 9.14 13.15
C ARG A 53 31.17 10.19 13.17
N ALA A 54 29.99 9.88 13.72
CA ALA A 54 28.84 10.78 13.77
C ALA A 54 28.71 11.57 15.09
N SER A 55 29.42 11.18 16.15
CA SER A 55 29.50 11.95 17.39
C SER A 55 30.67 12.92 17.28
N GLN A 56 30.39 14.23 17.25
CA GLN A 56 31.39 15.20 17.73
C GLN A 56 31.80 14.71 19.12
N HIS A 57 33.11 14.63 19.41
CA HIS A 57 33.67 14.17 20.70
C HIS A 57 33.29 15.14 21.82
N LYS A 58 32.00 15.20 22.15
CA LYS A 58 31.42 16.14 23.09
C LYS A 58 31.13 15.37 24.37
N VAL A 59 31.80 15.79 25.44
CA VAL A 59 31.50 15.33 26.79
C VAL A 59 30.11 15.84 27.14
N MET A 60 29.25 14.90 27.54
CA MET A 60 27.87 15.16 27.96
C MET A 60 27.76 14.96 29.47
N SER A 61 26.75 15.58 30.07
CA SER A 61 26.52 15.50 31.51
C SER A 61 25.07 15.23 31.83
N ILE A 62 24.83 14.41 32.86
CA ILE A 62 23.53 14.24 33.52
C ILE A 62 23.77 14.49 35.01
N ALA A 63 22.90 15.24 35.67
CA ALA A 63 22.88 15.32 37.12
C ALA A 63 21.60 14.68 37.66
N GLY A 64 21.65 14.28 38.92
CA GLY A 64 20.48 13.76 39.60
C GLY A 64 20.51 13.93 41.11
N THR A 65 19.30 13.91 41.66
CA THR A 65 19.03 14.14 43.08
C THR A 65 18.23 12.94 43.61
N PHE A 66 18.78 12.24 44.60
CA PHE A 66 18.12 11.16 45.34
C PHE A 66 17.54 11.67 46.65
N PRO A 67 16.77 10.85 47.40
CA PRO A 67 16.32 11.19 48.74
C PRO A 67 17.44 11.55 49.72
N ILE A 68 17.15 12.50 50.61
CA ILE A 68 18.09 12.86 51.70
C ILE A 68 18.37 11.60 52.54
N GLY A 69 19.65 11.34 52.82
CA GLY A 69 20.09 10.13 53.52
C GLY A 69 20.33 8.91 52.62
N THR A 70 20.22 9.05 51.30
CA THR A 70 20.62 8.00 50.34
C THR A 70 22.14 7.79 50.40
N ASP A 71 22.56 6.54 50.55
CA ASP A 71 23.96 6.13 50.44
C ASP A 71 24.31 5.89 48.96
N ILE A 72 25.19 6.72 48.40
CA ILE A 72 25.60 6.65 47.00
C ILE A 72 27.08 6.27 46.93
N LYS A 73 27.40 5.25 46.13
CA LYS A 73 28.79 4.82 45.92
C LYS A 73 29.07 4.37 44.49
N GLU A 74 30.30 4.60 44.05
CA GLU A 74 30.83 4.07 42.79
C GLU A 74 31.28 2.61 42.95
N VAL A 75 30.83 1.74 42.04
CA VAL A 75 31.06 0.30 42.04
C VAL A 75 31.52 -0.21 40.66
N ASP A 76 31.91 -1.48 40.56
CA ASP A 76 32.40 -2.08 39.31
C ASP A 76 31.25 -2.41 38.36
N GLY A 77 31.10 -1.65 37.28
CA GLY A 77 30.08 -1.92 36.27
C GLY A 77 30.22 -3.25 35.54
N ASN A 78 31.37 -3.94 35.60
CA ASN A 78 31.51 -5.30 35.04
C ASN A 78 30.64 -6.33 35.78
N LEU A 79 30.23 -6.03 37.02
CA LEU A 79 29.41 -6.91 37.86
C LEU A 79 27.92 -6.54 37.80
N ILE A 80 27.47 -5.77 36.80
CA ILE A 80 26.10 -5.21 36.78
C ILE A 80 25.00 -6.27 36.81
N ASP A 81 25.28 -7.46 36.28
CA ASP A 81 24.37 -8.62 36.28
C ASP A 81 24.48 -9.48 37.55
N GLN A 82 25.42 -9.15 38.46
CA GLN A 82 25.72 -9.86 39.71
C GLN A 82 25.50 -8.92 40.91
N LEU A 83 24.23 -8.65 41.25
CA LEU A 83 23.86 -7.59 42.19
C LEU A 83 24.57 -7.66 43.56
N ASP A 84 24.72 -8.85 44.14
CA ASP A 84 25.37 -9.02 45.46
C ASP A 84 26.87 -8.66 45.42
N GLU A 85 27.55 -9.05 44.36
CA GLU A 85 28.96 -8.73 44.11
C GLU A 85 29.11 -7.24 43.76
N LEU A 86 28.22 -6.71 42.92
CA LEU A 86 28.17 -5.30 42.55
C LEU A 86 28.09 -4.40 43.77
N ILE A 87 27.19 -4.72 44.71
CA ILE A 87 26.97 -3.91 45.92
C ILE A 87 28.22 -3.84 46.79
N THR A 88 29.06 -4.86 46.82
CA THR A 88 30.26 -4.90 47.69
C THR A 88 31.54 -4.50 46.95
N SER A 89 31.50 -4.41 45.63
CA SER A 89 32.63 -4.06 44.78
C SER A 89 33.11 -2.61 44.94
N ARG A 90 34.29 -2.33 44.37
CA ARG A 90 34.86 -0.99 44.28
C ARG A 90 34.88 -0.55 42.82
N LYS A 91 34.90 0.77 42.59
CA LYS A 91 35.06 1.39 41.27
C LYS A 91 36.11 0.69 40.40
N SER A 92 35.73 0.39 39.16
CA SER A 92 36.63 -0.06 38.09
C SER A 92 36.83 1.02 37.02
N ASN A 93 37.44 0.66 35.89
CA ASN A 93 37.54 1.51 34.70
C ASN A 93 36.19 1.69 33.96
N LYS A 94 35.15 0.96 34.37
CA LYS A 94 33.78 1.06 33.86
C LYS A 94 32.83 1.37 35.02
N PRO A 95 32.95 2.56 35.64
CA PRO A 95 32.23 2.85 36.87
C PRO A 95 30.72 2.95 36.66
N VAL A 96 29.96 2.44 37.62
CA VAL A 96 28.54 2.76 37.81
C VAL A 96 28.33 3.26 39.23
N ILE A 97 27.27 4.04 39.46
CA ILE A 97 26.85 4.39 40.82
C ILE A 97 25.70 3.50 41.26
N ILE A 98 25.70 3.09 42.52
CA ILE A 98 24.52 2.53 43.17
C ILE A 98 24.07 3.48 44.28
N ALA A 99 22.76 3.54 44.45
CA ALA A 99 22.09 4.36 45.45
C ALA A 99 21.23 3.45 46.32
N LYS A 100 21.46 3.46 47.64
CA LYS A 100 20.71 2.67 48.60
C LYS A 100 19.87 3.58 49.49
N TYR A 101 18.56 3.36 49.49
CA TYR A 101 17.60 4.12 50.28
C TYR A 101 16.54 3.18 50.88
N PRO A 102 16.18 3.29 52.18
CA PRO A 102 15.12 2.50 52.78
C PRO A 102 13.75 2.88 52.20
N VAL A 103 13.06 1.92 51.58
CA VAL A 103 11.69 2.14 51.09
C VAL A 103 10.70 2.07 52.25
N SER A 104 9.72 2.97 52.28
CA SER A 104 8.62 3.00 53.26
C SER A 104 7.28 3.19 52.55
N THR A 105 6.19 3.34 53.32
CA THR A 105 4.88 3.71 52.75
C THR A 105 4.81 5.15 52.24
N ILE A 106 5.82 5.97 52.54
CA ILE A 106 5.92 7.36 52.07
C ILE A 106 6.60 7.36 50.69
N PRO A 107 6.02 7.99 49.67
CA PRO A 107 6.65 8.15 48.36
C PRO A 107 7.98 8.90 48.46
N PHE A 108 8.97 8.48 47.69
CA PHE A 108 10.22 9.21 47.51
C PHE A 108 10.41 9.55 46.04
N TYR A 109 11.12 10.65 45.79
CA TYR A 109 11.29 11.21 44.45
C TYR A 109 12.75 11.15 44.02
N ILE A 110 12.97 11.05 42.70
CA ILE A 110 14.29 11.10 42.09
C ILE A 110 14.21 12.06 40.91
N GLU A 111 15.22 12.91 40.78
CA GLU A 111 15.39 13.83 39.66
C GLU A 111 16.55 13.36 38.79
N LEU A 112 16.37 13.39 37.47
CA LEU A 112 17.45 13.30 36.47
C LEU A 112 17.29 14.43 35.48
N HIS A 113 18.32 15.24 35.26
CA HIS A 113 18.27 16.37 34.34
C HIS A 113 19.60 16.59 33.62
N ASN A 114 19.54 17.37 32.54
CA ASN A 114 20.72 17.92 31.89
C ASN A 114 21.13 19.21 32.64
N PRO A 115 22.33 19.30 33.24
CA PRO A 115 22.75 20.50 33.96
C PRO A 115 22.79 21.78 33.10
N LYS A 116 22.72 21.64 31.76
CA LYS A 116 22.62 22.77 30.83
C LYS A 116 21.20 23.29 30.62
N SER A 117 20.16 22.52 30.96
CA SER A 117 18.77 22.94 30.79
C SER A 117 18.25 23.73 31.99
N HIS A 118 18.62 23.35 33.20
CA HIS A 118 18.30 24.05 34.44
C HIS A 118 19.23 23.58 35.57
N SER A 119 19.27 24.33 36.69
CA SER A 119 19.90 23.90 37.93
C SER A 119 19.06 22.83 38.65
N GLU A 120 19.65 22.07 39.57
CA GLU A 120 18.92 21.05 40.30
C GLU A 120 17.80 21.65 41.18
N PHE A 121 16.72 20.89 41.35
CA PHE A 121 15.67 21.27 42.29
C PHE A 121 16.06 20.95 43.73
N GLN A 122 15.46 21.63 44.70
CA GLN A 122 15.56 21.21 46.10
C GLN A 122 14.77 19.92 46.30
N TYR A 123 15.30 18.99 47.11
CA TYR A 123 14.66 17.67 47.27
C TYR A 123 13.20 17.77 47.72
N ASN A 124 12.91 18.66 48.66
CA ASN A 124 11.56 18.85 49.21
C ASN A 124 10.55 19.35 48.15
N ASP A 125 11.03 19.97 47.07
CA ASP A 125 10.19 20.45 45.97
C ASP A 125 9.93 19.38 44.90
N LEU A 126 10.65 18.25 44.90
CA LEU A 126 10.51 17.22 43.86
C LEU A 126 9.13 16.59 43.84
N SER A 127 8.44 16.51 44.98
CA SER A 127 7.05 16.05 45.04
C SER A 127 6.12 16.97 44.23
N ASN A 128 6.29 18.28 44.38
CA ASN A 128 5.54 19.29 43.63
C ASN A 128 5.90 19.27 42.14
N VAL A 129 7.17 19.10 41.79
CA VAL A 129 7.61 18.98 40.39
C VAL A 129 7.03 17.73 39.74
N PHE A 130 7.06 16.59 40.43
CA PHE A 130 6.45 15.35 39.97
C PHE A 130 4.95 15.51 39.74
N ASN A 131 4.23 16.12 40.71
CA ASN A 131 2.79 16.36 40.59
C ASN A 131 2.46 17.27 39.39
N LYS A 132 3.23 18.33 39.15
CA LYS A 132 3.11 19.16 37.94
C LYS A 132 3.32 18.36 36.66
N GLY A 133 4.29 17.44 36.65
CA GLY A 133 4.52 16.53 35.52
C GLY A 133 3.36 15.56 35.29
N VAL A 134 2.77 15.02 36.36
CA VAL A 134 1.57 14.16 36.30
C VAL A 134 0.36 14.94 35.80
N GLU A 135 0.15 16.17 36.29
CA GLU A 135 -0.91 17.07 35.81
C GLU A 135 -0.76 17.36 34.32
N PHE A 136 0.45 17.74 33.87
CA PHE A 136 0.75 18.00 32.46
C PHE A 136 0.49 16.77 31.57
N ARG A 137 0.99 15.59 31.98
CA ARG A 137 0.73 14.32 31.27
C ARG A 137 -0.77 14.01 31.22
N THR A 138 -1.49 14.25 32.31
CA THR A 138 -2.94 13.99 32.40
C THR A 138 -3.73 14.94 31.50
N GLN A 139 -3.33 16.21 31.41
CA GLN A 139 -3.90 17.18 30.47
C GLN A 139 -3.72 16.72 29.01
N ILE A 140 -2.51 16.27 28.63
CA ILE A 140 -2.25 15.71 27.29
C ILE A 140 -3.14 14.50 27.04
N ALA A 141 -3.10 13.49 27.91
CA ALA A 141 -3.84 12.24 27.74
C ALA A 141 -5.37 12.44 27.74
N SER A 142 -5.86 13.59 28.21
CA SER A 142 -7.29 13.93 28.25
C SER A 142 -7.75 14.79 27.08
N ARG A 143 -6.88 15.12 26.11
CA ARG A 143 -7.26 15.90 24.90
C ARG A 143 -8.34 15.20 24.08
N ILE A 144 -8.31 13.87 24.06
CA ILE A 144 -9.38 13.02 23.52
C ILE A 144 -9.84 12.07 24.62
N LYS A 145 -11.15 12.04 24.89
CA LYS A 145 -11.77 11.01 25.74
C LYS A 145 -12.74 10.20 24.92
N ILE A 146 -12.70 8.89 25.09
CA ILE A 146 -13.49 7.93 24.32
C ILE A 146 -14.13 6.95 25.28
N LYS A 147 -15.40 6.61 25.03
CA LYS A 147 -16.08 5.54 25.72
C LYS A 147 -17.00 4.82 24.74
N THR A 148 -16.76 3.53 24.58
CA THR A 148 -17.46 2.65 23.65
C THR A 148 -17.75 1.29 24.31
N PRO A 149 -18.62 0.47 23.71
CA PRO A 149 -18.85 -0.90 24.13
C PRO A 149 -17.62 -1.80 23.93
N ASP A 150 -16.70 -1.42 23.02
CA ASP A 150 -15.46 -2.14 22.79
C ASP A 150 -14.34 -1.61 23.71
N PRO A 151 -13.92 -2.37 24.74
CA PRO A 151 -12.92 -1.91 25.69
C PRO A 151 -11.55 -1.65 25.05
N PHE A 152 -11.24 -2.26 23.90
CA PHE A 152 -9.97 -2.03 23.21
C PHE A 152 -9.85 -0.62 22.63
N LEU A 153 -10.98 0.07 22.39
CA LEU A 153 -10.98 1.42 21.83
C LEU A 153 -10.94 2.53 22.89
N ASN A 154 -11.28 2.21 24.14
CA ASN A 154 -11.39 3.21 25.22
C ASN A 154 -10.02 3.77 25.66
N THR A 155 -8.92 3.13 25.27
CA THR A 155 -7.55 3.60 25.51
C THR A 155 -7.04 4.56 24.42
N LEU A 156 -7.68 4.57 23.25
CA LEU A 156 -7.19 5.29 22.07
C LEU A 156 -7.06 6.79 22.29
N GLY A 157 -7.93 7.39 23.10
CA GLY A 157 -7.90 8.84 23.35
C GLY A 157 -6.57 9.29 23.96
N GLY A 158 -6.16 8.65 25.05
CA GLY A 158 -4.88 8.91 25.71
C GLY A 158 -3.68 8.47 24.87
N THR A 159 -3.77 7.33 24.19
CA THR A 159 -2.71 6.84 23.28
C THR A 159 -2.43 7.84 22.15
N PHE A 160 -3.45 8.23 21.38
CA PHE A 160 -3.26 9.15 20.27
C PHE A 160 -2.84 10.54 20.72
N SER A 161 -3.36 11.02 21.85
CA SER A 161 -3.01 12.35 22.37
C SER A 161 -1.56 12.41 22.88
N GLY A 162 -1.08 11.33 23.52
CA GLY A 162 0.32 11.21 23.92
C GLY A 162 1.25 11.12 22.71
N ALA A 163 0.86 10.33 21.70
CA ALA A 163 1.65 10.16 20.48
C ALA A 163 1.70 11.45 19.65
N GLU A 164 0.59 12.20 19.55
CA GLU A 164 0.54 13.53 18.92
C GLU A 164 1.51 14.52 19.59
N ASP A 165 1.52 14.56 20.92
CA ASP A 165 2.43 15.46 21.65
C ASP A 165 3.90 15.08 21.42
N ALA A 166 4.19 13.77 21.30
CA ALA A 166 5.55 13.26 21.08
C ALA A 166 6.11 13.59 19.68
N VAL A 167 5.23 13.73 18.68
CA VAL A 167 5.60 14.12 17.31
C VAL A 167 5.50 15.63 17.08
N TRP A 168 5.07 16.43 18.06
CA TRP A 168 5.08 17.89 17.96
C TRP A 168 6.40 18.49 18.45
N GLN A 169 7.04 19.32 17.63
CA GLN A 169 8.15 20.15 18.04
C GLN A 169 8.13 21.49 17.30
N SER A 170 7.84 22.57 18.01
CA SER A 170 7.73 23.90 17.40
C SER A 170 8.93 24.23 16.49
N PRO A 171 8.68 24.68 15.23
CA PRO A 171 7.38 25.08 14.70
C PRO A 171 6.59 23.97 13.97
N SER A 172 7.00 22.69 13.97
CA SER A 172 6.45 21.67 13.05
C SER A 172 6.11 20.32 13.70
N TYR A 173 5.18 19.58 13.09
CA TYR A 173 5.06 18.14 13.30
C TYR A 173 6.25 17.40 12.68
N LEU A 174 6.84 16.48 13.45
CA LEU A 174 7.92 15.59 13.07
C LEU A 174 7.38 14.35 12.35
N HIS A 175 8.25 13.57 11.70
CA HIS A 175 7.84 12.30 11.07
C HIS A 175 7.61 11.16 12.06
N GLY A 176 8.36 11.13 13.15
CA GLY A 176 8.25 10.08 14.17
C GLY A 176 8.70 10.58 15.53
N ALA A 177 8.17 9.96 16.58
CA ALA A 177 8.49 10.33 17.95
C ALA A 177 9.91 9.91 18.36
N ILE A 178 10.47 8.87 17.74
CA ILE A 178 11.81 8.34 18.04
C ILE A 178 12.70 8.48 16.80
N CYS A 179 12.41 7.72 15.74
CA CYS A 179 13.13 7.85 14.48
C CYS A 179 12.68 9.11 13.70
N PHE A 180 13.57 9.61 12.84
CA PHE A 180 13.30 10.74 11.92
C PHE A 180 12.96 12.09 12.58
N ARG A 181 13.25 12.29 13.88
CA ARG A 181 13.04 13.58 14.56
C ARG A 181 13.82 14.75 13.95
N GLU A 182 15.06 14.51 13.50
CA GLU A 182 15.95 15.56 12.95
C GLU A 182 15.68 15.84 11.46
N LEU A 183 14.91 14.99 10.77
CA LEU A 183 14.61 15.14 9.36
C LEU A 183 13.31 15.94 9.20
N LEU A 184 13.41 17.27 9.13
CA LEU A 184 12.24 18.11 8.86
C LEU A 184 11.89 18.05 7.37
N LEU A 185 10.64 17.70 7.05
CA LEU A 185 10.01 17.81 5.73
C LEU A 185 8.65 18.50 5.87
N THR A 186 8.14 19.09 4.79
CA THR A 186 6.81 19.76 4.73
C THR A 186 5.65 18.88 5.17
N GLY A 187 5.86 17.57 5.21
CA GLY A 187 5.04 16.64 5.97
C GLY A 187 5.02 15.27 5.31
N TRP A 188 4.41 14.31 6.00
CA TRP A 188 3.53 13.32 5.35
C TRP A 188 2.10 13.74 5.71
N ARG A 189 1.28 12.89 6.33
CA ARG A 189 -0.06 13.26 6.80
C ARG A 189 -0.11 13.78 8.24
N GLY A 190 1.02 14.06 8.87
CA GLY A 190 1.13 14.35 10.30
C GLY A 190 0.36 15.59 10.79
N ALA A 191 0.26 16.65 9.96
CA ALA A 191 -0.33 17.92 10.39
C ALA A 191 -1.85 17.88 10.56
N TYR A 192 -2.56 16.90 9.98
CA TYR A 192 -4.01 16.71 10.25
C TYR A 192 -4.30 16.54 11.74
N LEU A 193 -3.35 16.03 12.53
CA LEU A 193 -3.51 15.83 13.97
C LEU A 193 -3.97 17.09 14.69
N ALA A 194 -3.43 18.24 14.31
CA ALA A 194 -3.71 19.49 14.97
C ALA A 194 -5.21 19.79 14.96
N ASP A 195 -5.80 19.85 13.77
CA ASP A 195 -7.21 20.22 13.62
C ASP A 195 -8.15 19.15 14.17
N LEU A 196 -7.83 17.87 13.99
CA LEU A 196 -8.64 16.76 14.50
C LEU A 196 -8.75 16.77 16.04
N MET A 197 -7.76 17.30 16.73
CA MET A 197 -7.72 17.40 18.20
C MET A 197 -8.08 18.80 18.74
N GLY A 198 -8.31 19.78 17.86
CA GLY A 198 -8.59 21.18 18.23
C GLY A 198 -7.36 21.91 18.77
N LEU A 199 -6.22 21.75 18.09
CA LEU A 199 -4.94 22.38 18.41
C LEU A 199 -4.58 23.40 17.30
N GLU A 200 -5.46 24.36 17.01
CA GLU A 200 -5.32 25.25 15.85
C GLU A 200 -4.05 26.10 15.90
N ASP A 201 -3.57 26.45 17.10
CA ASP A 201 -2.30 27.17 17.29
C ASP A 201 -1.10 26.35 16.76
N ARG A 202 -1.10 25.03 16.98
CA ARG A 202 -0.06 24.14 16.43
C ARG A 202 -0.17 24.06 14.91
N ALA A 203 -1.40 23.95 14.39
CA ALA A 203 -1.67 23.93 12.95
C ALA A 203 -1.11 25.20 12.28
N LYS A 204 -1.53 26.38 12.76
CA LYS A 204 -1.11 27.67 12.20
C LYS A 204 0.40 27.88 12.30
N THR A 205 1.02 27.47 13.42
CA THR A 205 2.48 27.52 13.59
C THR A 205 3.20 26.66 12.55
N HIS A 206 2.73 25.43 12.32
CA HIS A 206 3.26 24.51 11.31
C HIS A 206 3.11 25.06 9.89
N PHE A 207 1.89 25.45 9.51
CA PHE A 207 1.62 25.95 8.17
C PHE A 207 2.39 27.24 7.88
N ASN A 208 2.41 28.21 8.80
CA ASN A 208 3.19 29.44 8.62
C ASN A 208 4.69 29.16 8.50
N GLY A 209 5.23 28.24 9.30
CA GLY A 209 6.63 27.84 9.22
C GLY A 209 7.02 27.39 7.81
N TYR A 210 6.22 26.53 7.18
CA TYR A 210 6.50 26.05 5.82
C TYR A 210 6.11 27.04 4.72
N LEU A 211 5.02 27.79 4.85
CA LEU A 211 4.68 28.85 3.88
C LEU A 211 5.79 29.91 3.81
N ASN A 212 6.44 30.22 4.94
CA ASN A 212 7.62 31.10 4.97
C ASN A 212 8.83 30.52 4.21
N SER A 213 8.90 29.19 4.07
CA SER A 213 9.91 28.48 3.28
C SER A 213 9.58 28.39 1.79
N GLN A 214 8.46 28.94 1.34
CA GLN A 214 8.14 28.99 -0.09
C GLN A 214 9.10 29.93 -0.84
N VAL A 215 9.62 29.44 -1.96
CA VAL A 215 10.48 30.18 -2.87
C VAL A 215 9.66 31.18 -3.68
N ILE A 216 10.12 32.44 -3.76
CA ILE A 216 9.36 33.54 -4.39
C ILE A 216 10.18 34.38 -5.38
N ASP A 217 11.50 34.23 -5.38
CA ASP A 217 12.48 35.07 -6.08
C ASP A 217 13.46 34.27 -6.96
N VAL A 218 13.13 33.02 -7.28
CA VAL A 218 13.90 32.16 -8.18
C VAL A 218 13.04 31.82 -9.42
N PRO A 219 13.13 32.61 -10.50
CA PRO A 219 12.41 32.31 -11.74
C PRO A 219 12.95 31.05 -12.41
N VAL A 220 12.14 30.42 -13.26
CA VAL A 220 12.60 29.30 -14.09
C VAL A 220 13.50 29.82 -15.21
N THR A 221 14.78 29.48 -15.15
CA THR A 221 15.82 29.84 -16.12
C THR A 221 16.46 28.62 -16.79
N LEU A 222 16.18 27.43 -16.27
CA LEU A 222 16.68 26.15 -16.76
C LEU A 222 15.52 25.22 -17.16
N PRO A 223 15.74 24.25 -18.06
CA PRO A 223 14.75 23.22 -18.36
C PRO A 223 14.57 22.26 -17.17
N HIS A 224 13.68 21.27 -17.32
CA HIS A 224 13.62 20.13 -16.42
C HIS A 224 14.93 19.34 -16.53
N LEU A 225 15.54 19.02 -15.38
CA LEU A 225 16.81 18.32 -15.32
C LEU A 225 16.75 17.15 -14.32
N GLN A 226 17.24 16.00 -14.75
CA GLN A 226 17.44 14.80 -13.93
C GLN A 226 18.90 14.74 -13.46
N ASP A 227 19.14 14.20 -12.26
CA ASP A 227 20.45 14.18 -11.61
C ASP A 227 21.36 13.10 -12.21
N THR A 228 22.40 13.51 -12.94
CA THR A 228 23.37 12.61 -13.58
C THR A 228 24.23 11.84 -12.57
N ALA A 229 24.49 12.39 -11.37
CA ALA A 229 25.25 11.70 -10.32
C ALA A 229 24.44 10.56 -9.69
N LEU A 230 23.12 10.59 -9.87
CA LEU A 230 22.18 9.60 -9.36
C LEU A 230 21.51 8.82 -10.50
N ASN A 231 22.26 8.62 -11.59
CA ASN A 231 21.84 7.81 -12.73
C ASN A 231 20.46 8.21 -13.28
N LEU A 232 20.17 9.52 -13.30
CA LEU A 232 18.93 10.11 -13.83
C LEU A 232 17.64 9.65 -13.14
N ALA A 233 17.74 9.05 -11.95
CA ALA A 233 16.59 8.45 -11.28
C ALA A 233 15.63 9.49 -10.66
N ARG A 234 16.09 10.73 -10.48
CA ARG A 234 15.35 11.81 -9.82
C ARG A 234 15.88 13.20 -10.21
N SER A 235 15.10 14.24 -9.95
CA SER A 235 15.39 15.63 -10.30
C SER A 235 16.71 16.14 -9.71
N ALA A 236 17.45 16.90 -10.52
CA ALA A 236 18.68 17.57 -10.10
C ALA A 236 18.39 18.76 -9.19
N LYS A 237 19.02 18.81 -8.02
CA LYS A 237 18.89 19.89 -7.02
C LYS A 237 19.61 21.17 -7.47
N ILE A 238 19.03 21.86 -8.44
CA ILE A 238 19.60 23.06 -9.06
C ILE A 238 18.52 24.16 -9.10
N TRP A 239 18.82 25.32 -8.52
CA TRP A 239 17.94 26.48 -8.52
C TRP A 239 17.69 26.97 -9.96
N GLY A 240 16.46 27.39 -10.24
CA GLY A 240 16.06 27.86 -11.57
C GLY A 240 15.56 26.75 -12.50
N THR A 241 15.64 25.48 -12.10
CA THR A 241 14.86 24.41 -12.72
C THR A 241 13.37 24.53 -12.33
N PRO A 242 12.42 23.95 -13.08
CA PRO A 242 11.00 24.01 -12.74
C PRO A 242 10.69 23.49 -11.33
N MET A 243 11.30 22.38 -10.90
CA MET A 243 11.15 21.84 -9.53
C MET A 243 11.61 22.85 -8.48
N TYR A 244 12.79 23.45 -8.65
CA TYR A 244 13.40 24.33 -7.65
C TYR A 244 13.32 25.79 -8.12
N SER A 245 12.09 26.31 -8.16
CA SER A 245 11.74 27.67 -8.56
C SER A 245 10.55 28.21 -7.77
N ASN A 246 10.07 29.40 -8.13
CA ASN A 246 8.90 30.04 -7.51
C ASN A 246 7.72 29.09 -7.31
N GLY A 247 7.23 29.01 -6.07
CA GLY A 247 6.13 28.14 -5.65
C GLY A 247 6.57 26.87 -4.91
N TYR A 248 7.81 26.42 -5.10
CA TYR A 248 8.40 25.32 -4.34
C TYR A 248 8.51 25.66 -2.85
N ILE A 249 8.12 24.73 -1.98
CA ILE A 249 8.25 24.86 -0.53
C ILE A 249 9.46 24.07 -0.04
N GLY A 250 10.41 24.75 0.61
CA GLY A 250 11.61 24.13 1.18
C GLY A 250 11.28 23.23 2.38
N ARG A 251 12.12 22.20 2.60
CA ARG A 251 11.83 21.14 3.60
C ARG A 251 12.00 21.57 5.06
N VAL A 252 12.68 22.68 5.32
CA VAL A 252 12.92 23.18 6.69
C VAL A 252 12.04 24.40 6.91
N PRO A 253 11.23 24.48 7.98
CA PRO A 253 10.42 25.66 8.30
C PRO A 253 11.26 26.94 8.37
N ASN A 254 10.71 28.04 7.84
CA ASN A 254 11.30 29.37 7.77
C ASN A 254 12.64 29.46 7.00
N ARG A 255 12.92 28.50 6.11
CA ARG A 255 14.16 28.41 5.32
C ARG A 255 13.85 28.11 3.86
N ARG A 256 14.17 29.06 2.98
CA ARG A 256 13.93 28.96 1.52
C ARG A 256 15.09 28.34 0.75
N ASP A 257 16.25 28.16 1.39
CA ASP A 257 17.50 27.75 0.76
C ASP A 257 17.77 26.23 0.82
N VAL A 258 16.85 25.46 1.38
CA VAL A 258 17.04 24.02 1.61
C VAL A 258 16.13 23.17 0.70
N MET A 259 16.71 22.64 -0.36
CA MET A 259 16.05 21.75 -1.32
C MET A 259 15.82 20.33 -0.80
N HIS A 260 14.79 19.68 -1.35
CA HIS A 260 14.46 18.28 -1.14
C HIS A 260 13.80 17.66 -2.37
N HIS A 261 13.88 16.34 -2.51
CA HIS A 261 13.31 15.66 -3.67
C HIS A 261 11.81 15.44 -3.54
N TYR A 262 11.31 15.08 -2.36
CA TYR A 262 9.90 14.71 -2.21
C TYR A 262 8.97 15.87 -2.57
N ASP A 263 7.93 15.59 -3.35
CA ASP A 263 6.78 16.48 -3.46
C ASP A 263 5.80 16.23 -2.31
N MET A 264 6.26 16.49 -1.10
CA MET A 264 5.36 16.57 0.05
C MET A 264 4.66 17.94 0.11
N ASN A 265 4.84 18.80 -0.89
CA ASN A 265 4.12 20.06 -0.99
C ASN A 265 2.66 19.80 -1.35
N LEU A 266 2.38 18.82 -2.22
CA LEU A 266 1.02 18.36 -2.51
C LEU A 266 0.26 17.98 -1.23
N VAL A 267 0.87 17.13 -0.39
CA VAL A 267 0.26 16.67 0.87
C VAL A 267 0.16 17.80 1.90
N PHE A 268 1.15 18.69 1.97
CA PHE A 268 1.13 19.87 2.83
C PHE A 268 -0.02 20.82 2.47
N ILE A 269 -0.21 21.12 1.19
CA ILE A 269 -1.27 22.02 0.72
C ILE A 269 -2.64 21.40 0.96
N ASP A 270 -2.77 20.09 0.77
CA ASP A 270 -4.00 19.40 1.09
C ASP A 270 -4.37 19.50 2.58
N GLN A 271 -3.41 19.29 3.48
CA GLN A 271 -3.60 19.48 4.93
C GLN A 271 -3.98 20.92 5.27
N LEU A 272 -3.36 21.92 4.61
CA LEU A 272 -3.68 23.33 4.79
C LEU A 272 -5.10 23.69 4.31
N LEU A 273 -5.56 23.11 3.20
CA LEU A 273 -6.93 23.31 2.71
C LEU A 273 -7.94 22.66 3.66
N TRP A 274 -7.60 21.50 4.24
CA TRP A 274 -8.39 20.88 5.31
C TRP A 274 -8.41 21.72 6.59
N HIS A 275 -7.30 22.35 6.96
CA HIS A 275 -7.26 23.29 8.08
C HIS A 275 -8.26 24.44 7.90
N LEU A 276 -8.39 24.97 6.68
CA LEU A 276 -9.41 25.97 6.38
C LEU A 276 -10.83 25.39 6.48
N LYS A 277 -11.07 24.14 6.09
CA LYS A 277 -12.36 23.46 6.29
C LYS A 277 -12.70 23.26 7.78
N TRP A 278 -11.70 23.00 8.62
CA TRP A 278 -11.84 22.82 10.07
C TRP A 278 -12.02 24.13 10.84
N THR A 279 -11.38 25.22 10.42
CA THR A 279 -11.42 26.51 11.13
C THR A 279 -12.45 27.47 10.55
N GLY A 280 -12.67 27.43 9.23
CA GLY A 280 -13.48 28.41 8.51
C GLY A 280 -12.89 29.82 8.51
N ASP A 281 -11.58 29.95 8.78
CA ASP A 281 -10.84 31.21 8.89
C ASP A 281 -10.53 31.80 7.51
N LEU A 282 -11.45 32.64 7.02
CA LEU A 282 -11.31 33.31 5.73
C LEU A 282 -10.29 34.46 5.76
N ASP A 283 -9.94 34.98 6.95
CA ASP A 283 -8.91 36.02 7.06
C ASP A 283 -7.53 35.40 6.89
N TYR A 284 -7.28 34.25 7.52
CA TYR A 284 -6.08 33.47 7.27
C TYR A 284 -6.02 32.96 5.81
N ALA A 285 -7.14 32.49 5.25
CA ALA A 285 -7.20 32.12 3.83
C ALA A 285 -6.79 33.30 2.91
N ARG A 286 -7.20 34.53 3.25
CA ARG A 286 -6.82 35.75 2.52
C ARG A 286 -5.33 36.07 2.66
N GLU A 287 -4.78 35.90 3.85
CA GLU A 287 -3.35 36.10 4.15
C GLU A 287 -2.47 35.18 3.29
N ILE A 288 -2.80 33.88 3.25
CA ILE A 288 -1.98 32.86 2.58
C ILE A 288 -2.31 32.68 1.10
N TYR A 289 -3.37 33.31 0.59
CA TYR A 289 -3.83 33.17 -0.79
C TYR A 289 -2.71 33.31 -1.85
N PRO A 290 -1.80 34.31 -1.76
CA PRO A 290 -0.72 34.43 -2.73
C PRO A 290 0.23 33.22 -2.75
N ALA A 291 0.44 32.58 -1.59
CA ALA A 291 1.28 31.39 -1.50
C ALA A 291 0.60 30.17 -2.13
N LEU A 292 -0.71 30.02 -1.92
CA LEU A 292 -1.52 29.01 -2.61
C LEU A 292 -1.42 29.20 -4.13
N GLN A 293 -1.69 30.41 -4.66
CA GLN A 293 -1.63 30.67 -6.11
C GLN A 293 -0.28 30.28 -6.73
N ARG A 294 0.84 30.58 -6.05
CA ARG A 294 2.18 30.18 -6.51
C ARG A 294 2.35 28.67 -6.51
N HIS A 295 1.87 27.98 -5.49
CA HIS A 295 1.94 26.51 -5.44
C HIS A 295 1.13 25.88 -6.57
N PHE A 296 -0.13 26.23 -6.76
CA PHE A 296 -0.96 25.65 -7.84
C PHE A 296 -0.35 25.88 -9.23
N THR A 297 0.24 27.05 -9.46
CA THR A 297 0.97 27.34 -10.70
C THR A 297 2.22 26.46 -10.85
N TRP A 298 2.97 26.27 -9.77
CA TRP A 298 4.17 25.42 -9.74
C TRP A 298 3.83 23.94 -9.96
N GLU A 299 2.84 23.43 -9.24
CA GLU A 299 2.34 22.05 -9.27
C GLU A 299 1.89 21.66 -10.69
N LYS A 300 1.01 22.47 -11.29
CA LYS A 300 0.54 22.28 -12.67
C LYS A 300 1.70 22.26 -13.67
N LYS A 301 2.60 23.26 -13.58
CA LYS A 301 3.74 23.37 -14.49
C LYS A 301 4.69 22.16 -14.42
N LEU A 302 4.76 21.52 -13.27
CA LEU A 302 5.76 20.50 -12.99
C LEU A 302 5.27 19.09 -13.29
N PHE A 303 4.05 18.77 -12.85
CA PHE A 303 3.52 17.40 -12.84
C PHE A 303 2.35 17.16 -13.80
N ASP A 304 1.76 18.20 -14.39
CA ASP A 304 0.92 18.11 -15.61
C ASP A 304 1.36 19.15 -16.67
N PRO A 305 2.62 19.07 -17.14
CA PRO A 305 3.20 20.01 -18.11
C PRO A 305 2.66 19.86 -19.54
N ASP A 306 2.03 18.73 -19.88
CA ASP A 306 1.33 18.49 -21.16
C ASP A 306 -0.16 18.85 -21.11
N ASN A 307 -0.66 19.25 -19.93
CA ASN A 307 -1.97 19.83 -19.71
C ASN A 307 -3.11 18.90 -20.15
N ASP A 308 -3.00 17.63 -19.80
CA ASP A 308 -4.02 16.62 -20.10
C ASP A 308 -4.94 16.30 -18.91
N GLY A 309 -4.69 16.92 -17.75
CA GLY A 309 -5.46 16.79 -16.53
C GLY A 309 -5.06 15.59 -15.68
N LEU A 310 -3.98 14.87 -16.01
CA LEU A 310 -3.51 13.71 -15.27
C LEU A 310 -2.06 13.92 -14.82
N TYR A 311 -1.88 13.94 -13.52
CA TYR A 311 -0.63 14.34 -12.89
C TYR A 311 0.31 13.13 -12.70
N ASP A 312 1.61 13.36 -12.87
CA ASP A 312 2.66 12.46 -12.39
C ASP A 312 2.66 12.41 -10.84
N ALA A 313 3.23 11.36 -10.26
CA ALA A 313 3.35 11.21 -8.81
C ALA A 313 4.83 11.17 -8.40
N TYR A 314 5.35 12.32 -7.97
CA TYR A 314 6.74 12.48 -7.58
C TYR A 314 6.92 12.41 -6.07
N ALA A 315 7.06 11.21 -5.51
CA ALA A 315 7.29 11.03 -4.07
C ALA A 315 6.33 11.82 -3.17
N CYS A 316 5.03 11.75 -3.48
CA CYS A 316 3.95 12.51 -2.83
C CYS A 316 3.05 11.65 -1.92
N ILE A 317 3.45 10.41 -1.64
CA ILE A 317 2.80 9.52 -0.65
C ILE A 317 3.85 8.78 0.17
N TRP A 318 3.43 8.13 1.26
CA TRP A 318 4.34 7.33 2.09
C TRP A 318 5.05 6.21 1.31
N ALA A 319 4.28 5.43 0.54
CA ALA A 319 4.73 4.26 -0.21
C ALA A 319 5.71 4.57 -1.37
N SER A 320 6.29 5.77 -1.43
CA SER A 320 6.94 6.30 -2.62
C SER A 320 8.43 6.01 -2.76
N ASP A 321 9.11 5.47 -1.73
CA ASP A 321 10.57 5.21 -1.78
C ASP A 321 10.99 4.30 -2.94
N ALA A 322 10.06 3.46 -3.41
CA ALA A 322 10.24 2.52 -4.51
C ALA A 322 9.40 2.86 -5.77
N LEU A 323 8.42 3.76 -5.68
CA LEU A 323 7.57 4.10 -6.83
C LEU A 323 8.29 4.96 -7.88
N GLN A 324 8.15 4.59 -9.14
CA GLN A 324 8.64 5.31 -10.32
C GLN A 324 7.62 5.19 -11.45
N TYR A 325 7.02 6.30 -11.85
CA TYR A 325 5.98 6.30 -12.90
C TYR A 325 6.51 6.72 -14.27
N ASN A 326 7.76 7.20 -14.35
CA ASN A 326 8.41 7.68 -15.58
C ASN A 326 7.56 8.66 -16.40
N GLY A 327 6.91 9.61 -15.75
CA GLY A 327 6.02 10.57 -16.40
C GLY A 327 4.61 10.04 -16.63
N GLY A 328 4.24 8.93 -15.97
CA GLY A 328 2.93 8.29 -16.11
C GLY A 328 1.80 9.11 -15.52
N LYS A 329 0.57 8.81 -15.96
CA LYS A 329 -0.68 9.42 -15.49
C LYS A 329 -1.16 8.68 -14.25
N VAL A 330 -1.06 9.28 -13.05
CA VAL A 330 -1.22 8.54 -11.79
C VAL A 330 -2.51 8.93 -11.06
N THR A 331 -3.30 7.94 -10.65
CA THR A 331 -4.63 8.18 -10.06
C THR A 331 -4.56 8.98 -8.75
N HIS A 332 -3.71 8.59 -7.79
CA HIS A 332 -3.72 9.21 -6.46
C HIS A 332 -3.24 10.68 -6.47
N SER A 333 -2.16 10.99 -7.19
CA SER A 333 -1.66 12.38 -7.34
C SER A 333 -2.69 13.27 -8.06
N THR A 334 -3.31 12.72 -9.11
CA THR A 334 -4.40 13.39 -9.84
C THR A 334 -5.62 13.64 -8.94
N ALA A 335 -5.99 12.69 -8.08
CA ALA A 335 -7.10 12.83 -7.15
C ALA A 335 -6.85 13.94 -6.12
N TYR A 336 -5.65 14.02 -5.55
CA TYR A 336 -5.24 15.15 -4.70
C TYR A 336 -5.41 16.49 -5.41
N ASN A 337 -4.90 16.60 -6.65
CA ASN A 337 -4.98 17.81 -7.44
C ASN A 337 -6.43 18.21 -7.79
N TYR A 338 -7.33 17.24 -8.02
CA TYR A 338 -8.76 17.52 -8.18
C TYR A 338 -9.35 18.18 -6.93
N ARG A 339 -9.17 17.56 -5.75
CA ARG A 339 -9.69 18.11 -4.48
C ARG A 339 -9.11 19.49 -4.20
N ALA A 340 -7.80 19.66 -4.39
CA ALA A 340 -7.12 20.91 -4.16
C ALA A 340 -7.70 22.04 -5.04
N ASN A 341 -7.87 21.81 -6.34
CA ASN A 341 -8.44 22.79 -7.26
C ASN A 341 -9.92 23.09 -6.94
N LYS A 342 -10.71 22.07 -6.59
CA LYS A 342 -12.11 22.24 -6.15
C LYS A 342 -12.21 23.16 -4.93
N ILE A 343 -11.43 22.91 -3.88
CA ILE A 343 -11.45 23.73 -2.66
C ILE A 343 -10.88 25.12 -2.94
N MET A 344 -9.82 25.23 -3.75
CA MET A 344 -9.24 26.52 -4.11
C MET A 344 -10.24 27.40 -4.88
N ALA A 345 -11.03 26.81 -5.78
CA ALA A 345 -12.13 27.52 -6.45
C ALA A 345 -13.17 28.06 -5.45
N GLU A 346 -13.59 27.25 -4.48
CA GLU A 346 -14.53 27.68 -3.42
C GLU A 346 -13.96 28.82 -2.58
N ILE A 347 -12.67 28.75 -2.20
CA ILE A 347 -11.99 29.80 -1.45
C ILE A 347 -11.89 31.08 -2.29
N SER A 348 -11.50 30.98 -3.56
CA SER A 348 -11.41 32.13 -4.47
C SER A 348 -12.75 32.88 -4.54
N GLU A 349 -13.87 32.18 -4.70
CA GLU A 349 -15.21 32.80 -4.69
C GLU A 349 -15.50 33.54 -3.40
N LYS A 350 -15.25 32.91 -2.25
CA LYS A 350 -15.50 33.51 -0.93
C LYS A 350 -14.64 34.74 -0.66
N LEU A 351 -13.45 34.80 -1.25
CA LEU A 351 -12.53 35.94 -1.13
C LEU A 351 -12.74 37.01 -2.21
N GLY A 352 -13.71 36.84 -3.13
CA GLY A 352 -13.94 37.76 -4.24
C GLY A 352 -12.82 37.75 -5.29
N LYS A 353 -12.14 36.61 -5.45
CA LYS A 353 -11.11 36.35 -6.47
C LYS A 353 -11.72 35.52 -7.61
N ASP A 354 -11.10 35.57 -8.80
CA ASP A 354 -11.56 34.76 -9.94
C ASP A 354 -11.28 33.26 -9.71
N PRO A 355 -12.32 32.40 -9.63
CA PRO A 355 -12.15 30.96 -9.44
C PRO A 355 -11.95 30.19 -10.76
N SER A 356 -12.06 30.85 -11.92
CA SER A 356 -12.25 30.22 -13.22
C SER A 356 -11.14 29.23 -13.59
N ILE A 357 -9.89 29.54 -13.25
CA ILE A 357 -8.74 28.66 -13.56
C ILE A 357 -8.84 27.34 -12.80
N TYR A 358 -9.22 27.38 -11.52
CA TYR A 358 -9.30 26.21 -10.65
C TYR A 358 -10.52 25.35 -10.98
N LYS A 359 -11.66 25.99 -11.32
CA LYS A 359 -12.85 25.25 -11.79
C LYS A 359 -12.58 24.48 -13.07
N LYS A 360 -11.99 25.14 -14.06
CA LYS A 360 -11.64 24.52 -15.34
C LYS A 360 -10.65 23.37 -15.14
N GLU A 361 -9.67 23.54 -14.26
CA GLU A 361 -8.72 22.50 -13.94
C GLU A 361 -9.40 21.30 -13.26
N ALA A 362 -10.24 21.53 -12.25
CA ALA A 362 -10.98 20.45 -11.58
C ALA A 362 -11.90 19.69 -12.56
N GLU A 363 -12.56 20.38 -13.47
CA GLU A 363 -13.39 19.77 -14.54
C GLU A 363 -12.54 18.95 -15.52
N LEU A 364 -11.38 19.48 -15.94
CA LEU A 364 -10.43 18.80 -16.82
C LEU A 364 -9.95 17.50 -16.16
N ILE A 365 -9.50 17.57 -14.92
CA ILE A 365 -9.02 16.42 -14.15
C ILE A 365 -10.13 15.36 -14.03
N LEU A 366 -11.33 15.75 -13.60
CA LEU A 366 -12.43 14.81 -13.40
C LEU A 366 -12.85 14.12 -14.71
N SER A 367 -12.82 14.85 -15.83
CA SER A 367 -13.08 14.28 -17.15
C SER A 367 -11.98 13.29 -17.56
N ALA A 368 -10.71 13.67 -17.41
CA ALA A 368 -9.57 12.87 -17.81
C ALA A 368 -9.46 11.57 -17.01
N ILE A 369 -9.62 11.62 -15.68
CA ILE A 369 -9.52 10.45 -14.81
C ILE A 369 -10.62 9.42 -15.10
N ASN A 370 -11.84 9.89 -15.36
CA ASN A 370 -12.96 9.03 -15.72
C ASN A 370 -12.80 8.38 -17.10
N LYS A 371 -12.08 9.03 -18.01
CA LYS A 371 -11.84 8.53 -19.36
C LYS A 371 -10.67 7.54 -19.42
N GLU A 372 -9.55 7.87 -18.80
CA GLU A 372 -8.28 7.15 -19.00
C GLU A 372 -8.00 6.13 -17.89
N LEU A 373 -8.41 6.41 -16.65
CA LEU A 373 -8.00 5.65 -15.48
C LEU A 373 -9.15 4.84 -14.84
N TRP A 374 -10.41 5.30 -14.93
CA TRP A 374 -11.56 4.48 -14.50
C TRP A 374 -11.79 3.30 -15.45
N ILE A 375 -11.69 2.06 -14.93
CA ILE A 375 -11.87 0.84 -15.71
C ILE A 375 -13.33 0.39 -15.60
N LYS A 376 -14.20 0.99 -16.41
CA LYS A 376 -15.66 0.78 -16.35
C LYS A 376 -16.09 -0.69 -16.26
N ASP A 377 -15.52 -1.56 -17.09
CA ASP A 377 -15.92 -2.97 -17.14
C ASP A 377 -15.49 -3.79 -15.90
N LYS A 378 -14.51 -3.27 -15.13
CA LYS A 378 -13.98 -3.90 -13.92
C LYS A 378 -14.51 -3.26 -12.63
N GLY A 379 -14.72 -1.94 -12.62
CA GLY A 379 -15.31 -1.22 -11.50
C GLY A 379 -14.29 -0.61 -10.52
N TRP A 380 -13.09 -0.29 -10.96
CA TRP A 380 -12.08 0.41 -10.14
C TRP A 380 -11.16 1.28 -11.01
N TRP A 381 -10.37 2.14 -10.38
CA TRP A 381 -9.35 2.94 -11.05
C TRP A 381 -8.07 2.13 -11.27
N ALA A 382 -7.43 2.28 -12.42
CA ALA A 382 -6.07 1.83 -12.65
C ALA A 382 -5.08 2.55 -11.71
N GLU A 383 -3.94 1.92 -11.41
CA GLU A 383 -2.87 2.59 -10.65
C GLU A 383 -2.34 3.80 -11.44
N PHE A 384 -1.92 3.53 -12.68
CA PHE A 384 -1.44 4.55 -13.60
C PHE A 384 -1.59 4.09 -15.06
N LYS A 385 -1.36 5.03 -15.98
CA LYS A 385 -1.17 4.75 -17.40
C LYS A 385 0.14 5.36 -17.89
N ASP A 386 0.95 4.56 -18.55
CA ASP A 386 2.21 5.01 -19.15
C ASP A 386 2.00 6.13 -20.18
N ASN A 387 2.87 7.14 -20.16
CA ASN A 387 2.96 8.17 -21.21
C ASN A 387 3.98 7.82 -22.31
N MET A 388 4.84 6.83 -22.07
CA MET A 388 5.88 6.37 -22.99
C MET A 388 5.60 4.95 -23.52
N GLY A 389 6.38 4.54 -24.52
CA GLY A 389 6.33 3.20 -25.10
C GLY A 389 4.93 2.84 -25.62
N ASN A 390 4.45 1.66 -25.25
CA ASN A 390 3.14 1.14 -25.65
C ASN A 390 1.96 1.72 -24.85
N ARG A 391 2.21 2.65 -23.91
CA ARG A 391 1.19 3.35 -23.11
C ARG A 391 0.24 2.40 -22.37
N ILE A 392 0.81 1.35 -21.76
CA ILE A 392 0.05 0.33 -21.02
C ILE A 392 -0.62 0.98 -19.80
N ARG A 393 -1.82 0.49 -19.48
CA ARG A 393 -2.52 0.85 -18.25
C ARG A 393 -2.33 -0.26 -17.22
N HIS A 394 -1.91 0.11 -16.02
CA HIS A 394 -1.72 -0.82 -14.91
C HIS A 394 -3.03 -1.03 -14.16
N ASP A 395 -3.80 -2.03 -14.59
CA ASP A 395 -5.14 -2.29 -14.06
C ASP A 395 -5.16 -2.83 -12.62
N ASN A 396 -4.04 -3.32 -12.08
CA ASN A 396 -3.98 -3.84 -10.70
C ASN A 396 -3.56 -2.70 -9.75
N ALA A 397 -4.53 -2.04 -9.15
CA ALA A 397 -4.31 -0.88 -8.27
C ALA A 397 -3.80 -1.29 -6.89
N ALA A 398 -3.00 -0.41 -6.29
CA ALA A 398 -2.71 -0.45 -4.86
C ALA A 398 -3.87 0.12 -4.04
N ILE A 399 -3.88 -0.13 -2.73
CA ILE A 399 -4.93 0.40 -1.85
C ILE A 399 -4.92 1.94 -1.80
N TRP A 400 -3.75 2.58 -1.96
CA TRP A 400 -3.63 4.05 -1.99
C TRP A 400 -4.28 4.70 -3.19
N THR A 401 -4.34 4.00 -4.32
CA THR A 401 -5.10 4.46 -5.48
C THR A 401 -6.58 4.52 -5.17
N ILE A 402 -7.11 3.52 -4.45
CA ILE A 402 -8.53 3.44 -4.11
C ILE A 402 -8.90 4.45 -3.01
N TYR A 403 -8.17 4.45 -1.88
CA TYR A 403 -8.56 5.31 -0.77
C TYR A 403 -8.36 6.79 -1.11
N HIS A 404 -7.34 7.20 -1.90
CA HIS A 404 -7.19 8.60 -2.33
C HIS A 404 -8.26 9.01 -3.33
N ALA A 405 -8.68 8.11 -4.24
CA ALA A 405 -9.77 8.39 -5.15
C ALA A 405 -11.09 8.66 -4.39
N ILE A 406 -11.34 7.89 -3.34
CA ILE A 406 -12.55 8.06 -2.51
C ILE A 406 -12.43 9.33 -1.67
N ASP A 407 -11.35 9.48 -0.90
CA ASP A 407 -11.19 10.59 0.03
C ASP A 407 -11.05 11.97 -0.65
N SER A 408 -10.62 11.99 -1.91
CA SER A 408 -10.50 13.22 -2.70
C SER A 408 -11.73 13.50 -3.58
N ASP A 409 -12.88 12.88 -3.31
CA ASP A 409 -14.17 13.17 -3.98
C ASP A 409 -14.22 12.96 -5.52
N ILE A 410 -13.34 12.16 -6.12
CA ILE A 410 -13.43 11.87 -7.58
C ILE A 410 -14.46 10.78 -7.92
N HIS A 411 -15.17 10.29 -6.90
CA HIS A 411 -16.09 9.15 -6.98
C HIS A 411 -17.57 9.57 -6.93
N ASP A 412 -18.43 8.65 -7.36
CA ASP A 412 -19.84 8.62 -6.97
C ASP A 412 -20.10 7.37 -6.10
N PRO A 413 -21.23 7.25 -5.38
CA PRO A 413 -21.47 6.12 -4.48
C PRO A 413 -21.37 4.74 -5.15
N PHE A 414 -21.71 4.63 -6.43
CA PHE A 414 -21.62 3.36 -7.16
C PHE A 414 -20.15 3.00 -7.44
N LYS A 415 -19.35 3.95 -7.93
CA LYS A 415 -17.91 3.75 -8.13
C LYS A 415 -17.20 3.42 -6.83
N ALA A 416 -17.52 4.13 -5.75
CA ALA A 416 -16.96 3.88 -4.42
C ALA A 416 -17.22 2.44 -3.95
N TYR A 417 -18.44 1.95 -4.10
CA TYR A 417 -18.76 0.57 -3.75
C TYR A 417 -18.00 -0.44 -4.62
N GLN A 418 -17.97 -0.25 -5.94
CA GLN A 418 -17.23 -1.14 -6.84
C GLN A 418 -15.72 -1.15 -6.54
N ALA A 419 -15.14 0.01 -6.22
CA ALA A 419 -13.72 0.16 -5.95
C ALA A 419 -13.30 -0.42 -4.58
N THR A 420 -14.15 -0.31 -3.55
CA THR A 420 -13.89 -1.02 -2.28
C THR A 420 -14.07 -2.53 -2.45
N ARG A 421 -14.98 -2.98 -3.32
CA ARG A 421 -15.11 -4.42 -3.65
C ARG A 421 -13.87 -4.98 -4.35
N TYR A 422 -13.15 -4.17 -5.12
CA TYR A 422 -11.83 -4.56 -5.64
C TYR A 422 -10.87 -4.93 -4.49
N ILE A 423 -10.84 -4.15 -3.41
CA ILE A 423 -10.01 -4.47 -2.24
C ILE A 423 -10.45 -5.81 -1.63
N ASP A 424 -11.75 -6.02 -1.41
CA ASP A 424 -12.27 -7.27 -0.82
C ASP A 424 -11.88 -8.54 -1.59
N THR A 425 -11.69 -8.41 -2.91
CA THR A 425 -11.60 -9.56 -3.82
C THR A 425 -10.22 -9.75 -4.44
N GLU A 426 -9.43 -8.69 -4.57
CA GLU A 426 -8.12 -8.71 -5.25
C GLU A 426 -6.96 -8.41 -4.30
N ILE A 427 -7.21 -7.77 -3.15
CA ILE A 427 -6.18 -7.49 -2.13
C ILE A 427 -6.27 -8.54 -1.01
N PRO A 428 -5.18 -9.24 -0.68
CA PRO A 428 -5.20 -10.24 0.37
C PRO A 428 -5.53 -9.69 1.77
N HIS A 429 -6.34 -10.44 2.50
CA HIS A 429 -6.74 -10.15 3.87
C HIS A 429 -6.00 -11.08 4.83
N ILE A 430 -5.29 -10.51 5.79
CA ILE A 430 -4.49 -11.23 6.79
C ILE A 430 -5.26 -11.23 8.11
N PRO A 431 -5.77 -12.38 8.59
CA PRO A 431 -6.52 -12.45 9.84
C PRO A 431 -5.67 -12.04 11.04
N VAL A 432 -6.23 -11.20 11.92
CA VAL A 432 -5.56 -10.81 13.17
C VAL A 432 -5.89 -11.82 14.25
N MET A 433 -4.88 -12.59 14.66
CA MET A 433 -5.01 -13.69 15.59
C MET A 433 -4.14 -13.45 16.84
N GLY A 434 -4.67 -13.78 18.02
CA GLY A 434 -3.95 -13.64 19.28
C GLY A 434 -4.40 -14.69 20.30
N LYS A 435 -3.49 -15.16 21.16
CA LYS A 435 -3.84 -16.13 22.21
C LYS A 435 -4.85 -15.50 23.17
N GLY A 436 -6.04 -16.08 23.25
CA GLY A 436 -7.13 -15.58 24.10
C GLY A 436 -8.01 -14.50 23.47
N LEU A 437 -7.71 -14.06 22.25
CA LEU A 437 -8.56 -13.16 21.47
C LEU A 437 -9.75 -13.96 20.92
N LYS A 438 -10.97 -13.65 21.38
CA LYS A 438 -12.19 -14.37 20.98
C LYS A 438 -12.72 -13.94 19.61
N ASP A 439 -12.58 -12.66 19.28
CA ASP A 439 -13.04 -12.08 18.02
C ASP A 439 -11.93 -12.18 16.97
N THR A 440 -12.06 -13.16 16.10
CA THR A 440 -11.11 -13.43 15.00
C THR A 440 -11.63 -12.95 13.65
N ALA A 441 -12.67 -12.11 13.63
CA ALA A 441 -13.22 -11.56 12.39
C ALA A 441 -12.42 -10.36 11.86
N ASN A 442 -11.54 -9.79 12.69
CA ASN A 442 -10.72 -8.62 12.34
C ASN A 442 -9.51 -9.04 11.51
N TYR A 443 -9.07 -8.15 10.63
CA TYR A 443 -7.99 -8.42 9.68
C TYR A 443 -7.20 -7.15 9.36
N VAL A 444 -6.01 -7.32 8.80
CA VAL A 444 -5.19 -6.28 8.18
C VAL A 444 -4.94 -6.62 6.72
N ILE A 445 -4.50 -5.65 5.92
CA ILE A 445 -4.27 -5.81 4.48
C ILE A 445 -2.87 -5.32 4.09
N SER A 446 -2.30 -5.90 3.05
CA SER A 446 -1.09 -5.37 2.41
C SER A 446 -1.43 -4.22 1.48
N THR A 447 -0.48 -3.32 1.26
CA THR A 447 -0.68 -2.17 0.38
C THR A 447 -0.87 -2.55 -1.10
N THR A 448 -0.24 -3.65 -1.52
CA THR A 448 -0.37 -4.25 -2.85
C THR A 448 -0.21 -5.78 -2.76
N ASN A 449 -0.52 -6.46 -3.86
CA ASN A 449 -0.18 -7.87 -4.10
C ASN A 449 0.89 -8.02 -5.21
N TRP A 450 1.66 -6.96 -5.46
CA TRP A 450 2.70 -6.91 -6.49
C TRP A 450 3.91 -7.75 -6.09
N GLN A 451 4.67 -8.27 -7.05
CA GLN A 451 5.85 -9.08 -6.80
C GLN A 451 6.98 -8.74 -7.76
N PRO A 452 8.26 -8.91 -7.38
CA PRO A 452 8.75 -9.39 -6.08
C PRO A 452 8.50 -8.37 -4.95
N TYR A 453 8.60 -8.82 -3.70
CA TYR A 453 8.50 -7.91 -2.55
C TYR A 453 9.50 -6.76 -2.67
N MET A 454 9.04 -5.53 -2.47
CA MET A 454 9.87 -4.35 -2.32
C MET A 454 9.43 -3.50 -1.12
N TRP A 455 10.42 -2.93 -0.42
CA TRP A 455 10.21 -1.94 0.62
C TRP A 455 9.28 -0.82 0.13
N SER A 456 8.38 -0.35 1.01
CA SER A 456 7.34 0.65 0.77
C SER A 456 6.19 0.24 -0.16
N ILE A 457 6.30 -0.84 -0.93
CA ILE A 457 5.31 -1.23 -1.95
C ILE A 457 4.33 -2.29 -1.44
N ASN A 458 4.82 -3.25 -0.67
CA ASN A 458 4.08 -4.44 -0.29
C ASN A 458 3.85 -4.54 1.23
N ASN A 459 3.91 -3.41 1.91
CA ASN A 459 3.91 -3.40 3.36
C ASN A 459 2.52 -3.60 3.94
N VAL A 460 2.49 -4.05 5.20
CA VAL A 460 1.28 -4.00 6.03
C VAL A 460 1.48 -2.82 6.97
N ALA A 461 0.91 -1.66 6.61
CA ALA A 461 1.20 -0.38 7.26
C ALA A 461 -0.03 0.21 7.95
N PHE A 462 0.09 0.58 9.22
CA PHE A 462 -1.03 1.05 10.04
C PHE A 462 -1.76 2.24 9.42
N GLY A 463 -1.00 3.21 8.88
CA GLY A 463 -1.58 4.41 8.30
C GLY A 463 -2.34 4.17 6.99
N GLU A 464 -1.85 3.24 6.18
CA GLU A 464 -2.49 2.83 4.92
C GLU A 464 -3.78 2.05 5.18
N ILE A 465 -3.77 1.17 6.18
CA ILE A 465 -4.95 0.41 6.62
C ILE A 465 -6.00 1.36 7.21
N SER A 466 -5.58 2.29 8.08
CA SER A 466 -6.49 3.27 8.71
C SER A 466 -7.13 4.18 7.67
N HIS A 467 -6.38 4.62 6.66
CA HIS A 467 -6.94 5.44 5.58
C HIS A 467 -7.88 4.63 4.67
N THR A 468 -7.58 3.35 4.44
CA THR A 468 -8.50 2.44 3.73
C THR A 468 -9.80 2.27 4.51
N ALA A 469 -9.74 2.08 5.84
CA ALA A 469 -10.93 2.02 6.69
C ALA A 469 -11.76 3.32 6.59
N LEU A 470 -11.11 4.50 6.60
CA LEU A 470 -11.78 5.78 6.35
C LEU A 470 -12.53 5.80 5.02
N ALA A 471 -11.91 5.30 3.94
CA ALA A 471 -12.60 5.19 2.65
C ALA A 471 -13.84 4.28 2.73
N TYR A 472 -13.75 3.12 3.41
CA TYR A 472 -14.93 2.25 3.60
C TYR A 472 -16.05 2.95 4.36
N TRP A 473 -15.73 3.73 5.41
CA TRP A 473 -16.72 4.58 6.09
C TRP A 473 -17.38 5.59 5.14
N GLN A 474 -16.58 6.27 4.31
CA GLN A 474 -17.08 7.22 3.31
C GLN A 474 -17.99 6.56 2.26
N THR A 475 -17.79 5.27 1.96
CA THR A 475 -18.64 4.50 1.03
C THR A 475 -19.92 3.94 1.64
N GLY A 476 -20.15 4.09 2.95
CA GLY A 476 -21.31 3.51 3.66
C GLY A 476 -21.16 2.03 4.03
N ARG A 477 -19.93 1.48 3.97
CA ARG A 477 -19.59 0.09 4.34
C ARG A 477 -19.05 -0.01 5.76
N TYR A 478 -19.85 0.47 6.70
CA TYR A 478 -19.51 0.70 8.11
C TYR A 478 -18.89 -0.50 8.85
N GLU A 479 -19.47 -1.70 8.69
CA GLU A 479 -19.01 -2.90 9.40
C GLU A 479 -17.61 -3.35 8.96
N GLU A 480 -17.35 -3.34 7.65
CA GLU A 480 -16.03 -3.70 7.11
C GLU A 480 -14.97 -2.65 7.46
N ALA A 481 -15.34 -1.36 7.45
CA ALA A 481 -14.47 -0.28 7.94
C ALA A 481 -14.03 -0.52 9.39
N PHE A 482 -14.97 -0.87 10.26
CA PHE A 482 -14.70 -1.10 11.67
C PHE A 482 -13.82 -2.34 11.90
N LYS A 483 -14.10 -3.48 11.24
CA LYS A 483 -13.29 -4.71 11.36
C LYS A 483 -11.83 -4.48 10.96
N MET A 484 -11.62 -3.76 9.86
CA MET A 484 -10.27 -3.45 9.37
C MET A 484 -9.53 -2.50 10.32
N PHE A 485 -10.19 -1.42 10.77
CA PHE A 485 -9.60 -0.47 11.72
C PHE A 485 -9.28 -1.12 13.07
N LYS A 486 -10.22 -1.92 13.60
CA LYS A 486 -10.02 -2.69 14.83
C LYS A 486 -8.89 -3.71 14.69
N GLY A 487 -8.76 -4.36 13.53
CA GLY A 487 -7.64 -5.24 13.22
C GLY A 487 -6.28 -4.54 13.38
N ALA A 488 -6.14 -3.35 12.78
CA ALA A 488 -4.92 -2.55 12.92
C ALA A 488 -4.64 -2.11 14.36
N VAL A 489 -5.69 -1.70 15.11
CA VAL A 489 -5.57 -1.34 16.54
C VAL A 489 -5.12 -2.52 17.39
N LEU A 490 -5.74 -3.69 17.22
CA LEU A 490 -5.39 -4.90 17.96
C LEU A 490 -3.95 -5.32 17.69
N ASP A 491 -3.55 -5.32 16.42
CA ASP A 491 -2.18 -5.63 16.01
C ASP A 491 -1.16 -4.67 16.66
N ALA A 492 -1.29 -3.36 16.41
CA ALA A 492 -0.27 -2.40 16.82
C ALA A 492 -0.21 -2.18 18.35
N MET A 493 -1.36 -2.12 19.03
CA MET A 493 -1.43 -1.62 20.41
C MET A 493 -1.54 -2.71 21.48
N TYR A 494 -1.96 -3.92 21.11
CA TYR A 494 -2.24 -5.00 22.06
C TYR A 494 -1.44 -6.27 21.79
N LEU A 495 -1.24 -6.63 20.52
CA LEU A 495 -0.47 -7.80 20.11
C LEU A 495 0.99 -7.47 19.79
N GLY A 496 1.28 -6.18 19.51
CA GLY A 496 2.61 -5.66 19.25
C GLY A 496 3.53 -5.63 20.47
N SER A 497 4.76 -5.20 20.23
CA SER A 497 5.89 -5.22 21.16
C SER A 497 5.79 -4.15 22.24
N GLY A 498 4.92 -3.15 22.07
CA GLY A 498 4.70 -2.05 23.00
C GLY A 498 3.21 -1.76 23.21
N PRO A 499 2.69 -1.80 24.46
CA PRO A 499 1.31 -1.44 24.74
C PRO A 499 0.99 -0.01 24.28
N GLY A 500 -0.09 0.16 23.52
CA GLY A 500 -0.53 1.47 23.03
C GLY A 500 0.36 2.08 21.93
N ASN A 501 1.24 1.31 21.30
CA ASN A 501 2.10 1.79 20.23
C ASN A 501 1.31 2.10 18.95
N VAL A 502 1.63 3.21 18.26
CA VAL A 502 1.17 3.46 16.89
C VAL A 502 2.30 3.21 15.91
N THR A 503 2.39 1.97 15.44
CA THR A 503 3.49 1.54 14.57
C THR A 503 3.41 2.15 13.18
N GLN A 504 4.53 2.24 12.46
CA GLN A 504 4.46 2.40 11.00
C GLN A 504 4.04 1.08 10.36
N LEU A 505 4.74 -0.01 10.71
CA LEU A 505 4.53 -1.33 10.14
C LEU A 505 3.94 -2.30 11.16
N SER A 506 3.06 -3.16 10.66
CA SER A 506 2.41 -4.24 11.38
C SER A 506 3.37 -5.40 11.67
N PHE A 507 3.09 -6.17 12.71
CA PHE A 507 3.74 -7.46 12.92
C PHE A 507 3.55 -8.41 11.73
N TYR A 508 2.43 -8.31 11.02
CA TYR A 508 2.08 -9.11 9.86
C TYR A 508 2.83 -8.72 8.57
N ASP A 509 3.63 -7.65 8.60
CA ASP A 509 4.54 -7.35 7.51
C ASP A 509 5.57 -8.50 7.35
N ALA A 510 5.54 -9.16 6.19
CA ALA A 510 6.32 -10.38 5.94
C ALA A 510 7.84 -10.17 6.07
N ALA A 511 8.32 -8.95 5.83
CA ALA A 511 9.74 -8.65 5.73
C ALA A 511 10.32 -8.01 6.99
N ARG A 512 9.68 -6.93 7.47
CA ARG A 512 10.18 -6.11 8.58
C ARG A 512 9.54 -6.46 9.91
N ARG A 513 8.33 -7.03 9.87
CA ARG A 513 7.43 -7.08 11.03
C ARG A 513 7.23 -5.69 11.63
N GLU A 514 6.83 -5.65 12.89
CA GLU A 514 6.53 -4.43 13.60
C GLU A 514 7.74 -3.47 13.62
N THR A 515 7.60 -2.26 13.06
CA THR A 515 8.73 -1.32 12.92
C THR A 515 8.27 0.13 13.09
N TYR A 516 9.14 0.93 13.71
CA TYR A 516 8.99 2.35 14.06
C TYR A 516 7.82 2.65 14.98
N ARG A 517 8.12 3.26 16.13
CA ARG A 517 7.11 3.62 17.14
C ARG A 517 6.60 5.03 16.96
N ASP A 518 5.31 5.20 17.25
CA ASP A 518 4.60 6.47 17.25
C ASP A 518 4.94 7.32 16.01
N PHE A 519 4.67 6.72 14.86
CA PHE A 519 4.99 7.31 13.57
C PHE A 519 3.87 8.27 13.14
N ALA A 520 4.20 9.54 12.88
CA ALA A 520 3.22 10.64 12.75
C ALA A 520 2.13 10.39 11.71
N ASP A 521 2.49 9.74 10.61
CA ASP A 521 1.56 9.38 9.54
C ASP A 521 0.50 8.36 9.97
N GLY A 522 0.90 7.33 10.74
CA GLY A 522 -0.01 6.34 11.33
C GLY A 522 -0.90 6.96 12.41
N ILE A 523 -0.34 7.84 13.24
CA ILE A 523 -1.10 8.57 14.27
C ILE A 523 -2.18 9.43 13.59
N ALA A 524 -1.80 10.24 12.61
CA ALA A 524 -2.71 11.16 11.94
C ALA A 524 -3.87 10.46 11.23
N THR A 525 -3.56 9.43 10.43
CA THR A 525 -4.59 8.65 9.73
C THR A 525 -5.46 7.84 10.68
N GLY A 526 -4.90 7.31 11.77
CA GLY A 526 -5.66 6.63 12.83
C GLY A 526 -6.67 7.55 13.51
N VAL A 527 -6.23 8.75 13.91
CA VAL A 527 -7.11 9.78 14.50
C VAL A 527 -8.15 10.26 13.49
N ARG A 528 -7.76 10.43 12.23
CA ARG A 528 -8.69 10.83 11.16
C ARG A 528 -9.77 9.78 10.92
N ALA A 529 -9.39 8.50 10.87
CA ALA A 529 -10.32 7.38 10.74
C ALA A 529 -11.28 7.31 11.94
N LEU A 530 -10.78 7.55 13.16
CA LEU A 530 -11.59 7.63 14.37
C LEU A 530 -12.59 8.80 14.32
N VAL A 531 -12.11 10.02 14.08
CA VAL A 531 -12.90 11.26 14.17
C VAL A 531 -13.84 11.43 12.98
N GLN A 532 -13.32 11.33 11.75
CA GLN A 532 -14.08 11.56 10.52
C GLN A 532 -14.77 10.31 9.98
N GLY A 533 -14.28 9.11 10.31
CA GLY A 533 -14.89 7.83 9.91
C GLY A 533 -15.87 7.31 10.95
N MET A 534 -15.38 6.85 12.10
CA MET A 534 -16.20 6.18 13.12
C MET A 534 -17.20 7.13 13.80
N TYR A 535 -16.76 8.30 14.25
CA TYR A 535 -17.65 9.32 14.82
C TYR A 535 -18.28 10.23 13.75
N GLY A 536 -17.74 10.24 12.53
CA GLY A 536 -18.36 10.94 11.41
C GLY A 536 -18.32 12.47 11.49
N ILE A 537 -17.34 13.04 12.20
CA ILE A 537 -17.24 14.49 12.40
C ILE A 537 -16.59 15.14 11.18
N MET A 538 -17.40 15.82 10.37
CA MET A 538 -16.98 16.38 9.08
C MET A 538 -17.32 17.89 9.02
N PRO A 539 -16.39 18.76 9.42
CA PRO A 539 -16.59 20.20 9.32
C PRO A 539 -16.33 20.71 7.90
N ASP A 540 -17.17 21.65 7.49
CA ASP A 540 -17.00 22.51 6.31
C ASP A 540 -17.30 23.95 6.74
N LEU A 541 -16.46 24.47 7.62
CA LEU A 541 -16.72 25.73 8.33
C LEU A 541 -16.57 26.95 7.41
N ILE A 542 -15.88 26.84 6.27
CA ILE A 542 -15.90 27.91 5.24
C ILE A 542 -17.32 28.10 4.66
N ASN A 543 -18.16 27.07 4.74
CA ASN A 543 -19.57 27.08 4.35
C ASN A 543 -20.53 27.11 5.56
N ASN A 544 -20.03 27.39 6.76
CA ASN A 544 -20.79 27.42 8.02
C ASN A 544 -21.57 26.12 8.29
N ARG A 545 -21.00 24.96 7.90
CA ARG A 545 -21.65 23.66 8.03
C ARG A 545 -20.80 22.70 8.85
N LEU A 546 -21.43 22.03 9.81
CA LEU A 546 -20.89 20.83 10.44
C LEU A 546 -21.78 19.65 10.06
N THR A 547 -21.20 18.59 9.51
CA THR A 547 -21.93 17.34 9.24
C THR A 547 -21.48 16.28 10.23
N ILE A 548 -22.43 15.59 10.84
CA ILE A 548 -22.18 14.41 11.67
C ILE A 548 -22.79 13.20 10.96
N ARG A 549 -21.93 12.25 10.56
CA ARG A 549 -22.32 11.00 9.89
C ARG A 549 -21.78 9.77 10.65
N PRO A 550 -22.43 9.35 11.75
CA PRO A 550 -21.90 8.33 12.64
C PRO A 550 -21.70 6.99 11.93
N GLY A 551 -20.51 6.42 12.07
CA GLY A 551 -20.09 5.19 11.40
C GLY A 551 -20.04 3.96 12.32
N PHE A 552 -20.81 3.96 13.40
CA PHE A 552 -20.76 2.91 14.43
C PHE A 552 -21.29 1.55 13.91
N PRO A 553 -20.74 0.44 14.46
CA PRO A 553 -21.32 -0.89 14.29
C PRO A 553 -22.79 -0.95 14.70
N ASP A 554 -23.56 -1.78 14.01
CA ASP A 554 -25.00 -1.90 14.19
C ASP A 554 -25.42 -2.38 15.59
N ASP A 555 -24.57 -3.14 16.27
CA ASP A 555 -24.83 -3.71 17.60
C ASP A 555 -24.46 -2.77 18.75
N TRP A 556 -23.85 -1.62 18.47
CA TRP A 556 -23.50 -0.64 19.49
C TRP A 556 -24.72 0.10 20.03
N ASN A 557 -24.80 0.19 21.36
CA ASN A 557 -25.87 0.91 22.04
C ASN A 557 -25.42 2.24 22.66
N PHE A 558 -24.13 2.53 22.67
CA PHE A 558 -23.63 3.83 23.08
C PHE A 558 -22.27 4.10 22.44
N ALA A 559 -21.90 5.36 22.31
CA ALA A 559 -20.54 5.81 22.00
C ALA A 559 -20.38 7.26 22.43
N GLU A 560 -19.24 7.62 22.99
CA GLU A 560 -18.96 8.98 23.45
C GLU A 560 -17.56 9.39 22.99
N ILE A 561 -17.43 10.61 22.49
CA ILE A 561 -16.15 11.27 22.23
C ILE A 561 -16.18 12.71 22.77
N GLU A 562 -15.10 13.11 23.40
CA GLU A 562 -14.85 14.49 23.81
C GLU A 562 -13.49 14.91 23.26
N THR A 563 -13.46 16.00 22.50
CA THR A 563 -12.25 16.68 22.04
C THR A 563 -12.35 18.16 22.36
N GLN A 564 -11.29 18.94 22.12
CA GLN A 564 -11.37 20.40 22.26
C GLN A 564 -12.39 21.04 21.30
N ASN A 565 -12.65 20.38 20.16
CA ASN A 565 -13.59 20.85 19.16
C ASN A 565 -15.05 20.58 19.52
N MET A 566 -15.36 19.50 20.28
CA MET A 566 -16.74 19.16 20.66
C MET A 566 -16.83 18.02 21.68
N ALA A 567 -17.97 17.97 22.38
CA ALA A 567 -18.45 16.77 23.06
C ALA A 567 -19.62 16.15 22.27
N TYR A 568 -19.56 14.84 22.06
CA TYR A 568 -20.57 14.09 21.30
C TYR A 568 -20.86 12.75 21.99
N THR A 569 -22.12 12.55 22.39
CA THR A 569 -22.63 11.25 22.87
C THR A 569 -23.72 10.70 21.95
N PHE A 570 -23.73 9.37 21.82
CA PHE A 570 -24.76 8.55 21.19
C PHE A 570 -25.25 7.51 22.20
N GLU A 571 -26.57 7.35 22.32
CA GLU A 571 -27.21 6.28 23.08
C GLU A 571 -28.36 5.66 22.28
N ARG A 572 -28.50 4.34 22.34
CA ARG A 572 -29.64 3.60 21.79
C ARG A 572 -30.31 2.76 22.87
N LYS A 573 -31.63 2.93 23.01
CA LYS A 573 -32.49 2.15 23.90
C LYS A 573 -33.68 1.64 23.11
N GLY A 574 -33.64 0.36 22.73
CA GLY A 574 -34.65 -0.23 21.85
C GLY A 574 -34.65 0.46 20.49
N ASN A 575 -35.79 1.06 20.14
CA ASN A 575 -35.97 1.77 18.86
C ASN A 575 -35.69 3.28 18.95
N ILE A 576 -35.17 3.77 20.07
CA ILE A 576 -34.89 5.20 20.26
C ILE A 576 -33.38 5.40 20.26
N GLU A 577 -32.91 6.28 19.38
CA GLU A 577 -31.54 6.80 19.37
C GLU A 577 -31.54 8.24 19.86
N ARG A 578 -30.58 8.58 20.73
CA ARG A 578 -30.37 9.94 21.23
C ARG A 578 -28.94 10.37 20.98
N TYR A 579 -28.79 11.58 20.45
CA TYR A 579 -27.50 12.24 20.26
C TYR A 579 -27.47 13.51 21.09
N SER A 580 -26.42 13.71 21.88
CA SER A 580 -26.12 14.99 22.53
C SER A 580 -24.82 15.54 21.98
N ILE A 581 -24.89 16.69 21.32
CA ILE A 581 -23.72 17.32 20.68
C ILE A 581 -23.57 18.73 21.23
N THR A 582 -22.37 19.04 21.70
CA THR A 582 -21.96 20.38 22.14
C THR A 582 -20.72 20.78 21.35
N PRO A 583 -20.86 21.53 20.25
CA PRO A 583 -19.72 22.04 19.51
C PRO A 583 -18.96 23.09 20.32
N ASN A 584 -17.64 23.03 20.28
CA ASN A 584 -16.72 24.05 20.79
C ASN A 584 -15.75 24.47 19.68
N LEU A 585 -16.30 24.76 18.50
CA LEU A 585 -15.54 25.18 17.33
C LEU A 585 -15.07 26.63 17.47
N LEU A 586 -13.94 26.94 16.83
CA LEU A 586 -13.42 28.30 16.70
C LEU A 586 -14.45 29.23 16.04
N LYS A 587 -15.05 28.77 14.93
CA LYS A 587 -16.11 29.49 14.23
C LYS A 587 -17.46 29.33 14.92
N LYS A 588 -18.16 30.45 15.09
CA LYS A 588 -19.54 30.50 15.61
C LYS A 588 -20.58 30.49 14.48
N ASP A 589 -21.85 30.35 14.84
CA ASP A 589 -22.99 30.31 13.90
C ASP A 589 -22.89 29.22 12.83
N VAL A 590 -22.42 28.03 13.23
CA VAL A 590 -22.29 26.86 12.37
C VAL A 590 -23.59 26.05 12.42
N SER A 591 -24.17 25.78 11.26
CA SER A 591 -25.35 24.92 11.14
C SER A 591 -24.96 23.45 11.18
N LEU A 592 -25.58 22.68 12.07
CA LEU A 592 -25.42 21.24 12.16
C LEU A 592 -26.37 20.51 11.22
N SER A 593 -25.82 19.57 10.45
CA SER A 593 -26.55 18.64 9.58
C SER A 593 -26.21 17.21 10.01
N MET A 594 -27.23 16.36 10.12
CA MET A 594 -27.05 14.95 10.52
C MET A 594 -27.31 14.05 9.32
N GLU A 595 -26.43 13.09 9.10
CA GLU A 595 -26.57 12.04 8.09
C GLU A 595 -26.50 10.69 8.80
N ILE A 596 -27.65 10.06 9.04
CA ILE A 596 -27.77 8.91 9.94
C ILE A 596 -28.09 7.65 9.14
N LYS A 597 -27.25 6.62 9.30
CA LYS A 597 -27.56 5.25 8.86
C LYS A 597 -28.86 4.77 9.51
N ALA A 598 -29.86 4.49 8.69
CA ALA A 598 -31.14 3.98 9.18
C ALA A 598 -31.00 2.53 9.64
N ILE A 599 -31.39 2.25 10.89
CA ILE A 599 -31.37 0.89 11.47
C ILE A 599 -32.68 0.12 11.30
N ARG A 600 -33.79 0.83 11.10
CA ARG A 600 -35.11 0.26 10.81
C ARG A 600 -35.73 0.90 9.59
N ASN A 601 -36.66 0.19 8.97
CA ASN A 601 -37.24 0.58 7.69
C ASN A 601 -38.33 1.67 7.78
N LYS A 602 -38.72 2.11 8.98
CA LYS A 602 -39.61 3.26 9.18
C LYS A 602 -39.09 4.20 10.26
N ILE A 603 -39.52 5.46 10.19
CA ILE A 603 -39.23 6.48 11.20
C ILE A 603 -40.56 6.98 11.73
N LYS A 604 -40.70 6.97 13.06
CA LYS A 604 -41.87 7.50 13.75
C LYS A 604 -41.76 9.01 13.97
N SER A 605 -40.62 9.48 14.49
CA SER A 605 -40.35 10.91 14.64
C SER A 605 -38.86 11.21 14.75
N ILE A 606 -38.48 12.44 14.37
CA ILE A 606 -37.17 13.03 14.65
C ILE A 606 -37.41 14.34 15.36
N LYS A 607 -36.78 14.53 16.52
CA LYS A 607 -36.86 15.76 17.30
C LYS A 607 -35.47 16.34 17.50
N VAL A 608 -35.34 17.64 17.25
CA VAL A 608 -34.14 18.43 17.55
C VAL A 608 -34.53 19.47 18.59
N ASN A 609 -33.90 19.44 19.75
CA ASN A 609 -34.19 20.32 20.88
C ASN A 609 -35.70 20.35 21.23
N GLY A 610 -36.33 19.17 21.19
CA GLY A 610 -37.75 18.96 21.47
C GLY A 610 -38.72 19.29 20.33
N LYS A 611 -38.24 19.81 19.19
CA LYS A 611 -39.08 20.20 18.04
C LYS A 611 -39.07 19.14 16.95
N ASP A 612 -40.23 18.79 16.41
CA ASP A 612 -40.34 17.88 15.27
C ASP A 612 -39.60 18.44 14.06
N THR A 613 -38.74 17.61 13.46
CA THR A 613 -37.82 18.00 12.39
C THR A 613 -38.01 17.09 11.19
N PRO A 614 -38.24 17.63 9.98
CA PRO A 614 -38.38 16.82 8.78
C PRO A 614 -37.02 16.22 8.37
N TYR A 615 -37.08 15.09 7.66
CA TYR A 615 -35.91 14.46 7.07
C TYR A 615 -36.10 14.22 5.58
N THR A 616 -34.98 14.00 4.91
CA THR A 616 -34.89 13.54 3.52
C THR A 616 -34.12 12.22 3.47
N LEU A 617 -34.37 11.42 2.44
CA LEU A 617 -33.63 10.19 2.21
C LEU A 617 -32.44 10.48 1.28
N LEU A 618 -31.27 9.93 1.61
CA LEU A 618 -30.14 9.92 0.70
C LEU A 618 -30.31 8.74 -0.28
N THR A 619 -30.99 8.99 -1.41
CA THR A 619 -31.46 7.94 -2.34
C THR A 619 -30.36 7.27 -3.18
N THR A 620 -29.13 7.76 -3.11
CA THR A 620 -27.96 7.18 -3.81
C THR A 620 -27.08 6.34 -2.90
N THR A 621 -27.50 6.11 -1.66
CA THR A 621 -26.78 5.21 -0.73
C THR A 621 -26.84 3.76 -1.20
N ILE A 622 -25.74 3.04 -0.98
CA ILE A 622 -25.58 1.64 -1.36
C ILE A 622 -25.59 0.79 -0.08
N LEU A 623 -26.41 -0.26 -0.05
CA LEU A 623 -26.57 -1.24 1.03
C LEU A 623 -27.13 -0.69 2.36
N SER A 624 -26.65 0.46 2.81
CA SER A 624 -27.01 1.14 4.05
C SER A 624 -27.83 2.39 3.75
N PRO A 625 -29.18 2.37 3.84
CA PRO A 625 -29.97 3.59 3.67
C PRO A 625 -29.63 4.62 4.73
N GLU A 626 -29.59 5.89 4.34
CA GLU A 626 -29.32 7.00 5.23
C GLU A 626 -30.38 8.08 5.12
N ILE A 627 -30.66 8.72 6.26
CA ILE A 627 -31.51 9.90 6.35
C ILE A 627 -30.66 11.14 6.58
N LYS A 628 -31.10 12.27 6.03
CA LYS A 628 -30.50 13.58 6.26
C LYS A 628 -31.53 14.54 6.83
N PHE A 629 -31.17 15.25 7.90
CA PHE A 629 -31.96 16.34 8.47
C PHE A 629 -31.06 17.47 8.98
N GLU A 630 -31.62 18.68 9.01
CA GLU A 630 -30.92 19.88 9.48
C GLU A 630 -31.28 20.13 10.94
N ALA A 631 -30.27 20.18 11.82
CA ALA A 631 -30.45 20.52 13.23
C ALA A 631 -30.34 22.04 13.47
N GLY A 632 -29.92 22.82 12.47
CA GLY A 632 -29.83 24.28 12.52
C GLY A 632 -28.63 24.76 13.35
N ILE A 633 -28.71 25.99 13.84
CA ILE A 633 -27.67 26.63 14.67
C ILE A 633 -28.12 26.62 16.13
N ALA A 634 -27.31 26.03 17.01
CA ALA A 634 -27.46 26.04 18.46
C ALA A 634 -26.12 25.75 19.16
N ASP A 635 -26.00 26.16 20.42
CA ASP A 635 -24.83 25.86 21.27
C ASP A 635 -24.80 24.40 21.75
N LYS A 636 -25.99 23.78 21.84
CA LYS A 636 -26.19 22.39 22.23
C LYS A 636 -27.35 21.79 21.45
N TYR A 637 -27.17 20.53 21.05
CA TYR A 637 -28.18 19.75 20.34
C TYR A 637 -28.56 18.54 21.17
N ASP A 638 -29.85 18.40 21.44
CA ASP A 638 -30.48 17.18 21.91
C ASP A 638 -31.34 16.62 20.77
N ILE A 639 -30.88 15.53 20.17
CA ILE A 639 -31.51 14.94 19.00
C ILE A 639 -32.06 13.58 19.40
N THR A 640 -33.34 13.34 19.16
CA THR A 640 -33.99 12.04 19.39
C THR A 640 -34.57 11.53 18.08
N ILE A 641 -34.21 10.30 17.71
CA ILE A 641 -34.77 9.58 16.56
C ILE A 641 -35.54 8.39 17.10
N GLU A 642 -36.84 8.37 16.86
CA GLU A 642 -37.70 7.23 17.18
C GLU A 642 -37.95 6.42 15.91
N TRP A 643 -37.38 5.23 15.85
CA TRP A 643 -37.52 4.29 14.76
C TRP A 643 -38.80 3.45 14.90
N ASP A 644 -39.33 2.97 13.78
CA ASP A 644 -40.48 2.05 13.72
C ASP A 644 -40.25 0.98 12.64
N GLY A 645 -41.18 0.03 12.51
CA GLY A 645 -41.11 -1.03 11.50
C GLY A 645 -40.07 -2.08 11.83
N GLU A 646 -39.48 -2.69 10.80
CA GLU A 646 -38.57 -3.83 10.92
C GLU A 646 -37.10 -3.40 10.85
N LYS A 647 -36.20 -4.21 11.44
CA LYS A 647 -34.75 -3.99 11.33
C LYS A 647 -34.34 -4.15 9.86
N ILE A 648 -33.50 -3.25 9.36
CA ILE A 648 -32.99 -3.34 8.00
C ILE A 648 -31.96 -4.46 7.92
N ASN A 649 -32.16 -5.41 6.99
CA ASN A 649 -31.15 -6.39 6.64
C ASN A 649 -30.16 -5.76 5.62
N ARG A 650 -28.86 -5.85 5.93
CA ARG A 650 -27.74 -5.38 5.11
C ARG A 650 -26.81 -6.51 4.66
N ASP A 651 -27.31 -7.74 4.67
CA ASP A 651 -26.61 -8.88 4.09
C ASP A 651 -26.38 -8.62 2.60
N MET A 652 -25.14 -8.80 2.16
CA MET A 652 -24.79 -8.69 0.75
C MET A 652 -25.37 -9.88 -0.02
N ILE A 653 -26.02 -9.60 -1.15
CA ILE A 653 -26.45 -10.66 -2.06
C ILE A 653 -25.28 -10.98 -2.99
N SER A 654 -24.65 -12.12 -2.75
CA SER A 654 -23.56 -12.62 -3.60
C SER A 654 -24.00 -13.88 -4.36
N VAL A 655 -23.73 -13.91 -5.66
CA VAL A 655 -24.11 -15.01 -6.56
C VAL A 655 -22.94 -15.41 -7.45
N ASN A 656 -22.76 -16.72 -7.62
CA ASN A 656 -21.76 -17.29 -8.53
C ASN A 656 -22.49 -17.80 -9.76
N VAL A 657 -22.15 -17.27 -10.94
CA VAL A 657 -22.85 -17.59 -12.19
C VAL A 657 -21.87 -17.74 -13.34
N ALA A 658 -22.15 -18.67 -14.24
CA ALA A 658 -21.33 -18.86 -15.42
C ALA A 658 -21.67 -17.85 -16.53
N ASN A 659 -20.68 -17.42 -17.30
CA ASN A 659 -20.88 -16.60 -18.47
C ASN A 659 -21.81 -17.30 -19.50
N GLY A 660 -22.75 -16.56 -20.09
CA GLY A 660 -23.75 -17.08 -21.02
C GLY A 660 -24.94 -17.81 -20.37
N SER A 661 -24.96 -17.96 -19.05
CA SER A 661 -26.13 -18.50 -18.33
C SER A 661 -27.30 -17.49 -18.30
N GLN A 662 -28.52 -18.02 -18.14
CA GLN A 662 -29.68 -17.20 -17.82
C GLN A 662 -29.63 -16.82 -16.34
N PHE A 663 -29.65 -15.53 -16.06
CA PHE A 663 -29.69 -15.00 -14.72
C PHE A 663 -31.13 -14.81 -14.27
N ARG A 664 -31.45 -15.25 -13.06
CA ARG A 664 -32.73 -15.00 -12.40
C ARG A 664 -32.51 -14.87 -10.91
N LEU A 665 -32.85 -13.72 -10.34
CA LEU A 665 -32.75 -13.46 -8.90
C LEU A 665 -34.03 -12.79 -8.40
N ASN A 666 -34.61 -13.34 -7.33
CA ASN A 666 -35.70 -12.69 -6.62
C ASN A 666 -35.11 -11.63 -5.69
N ILE A 667 -35.50 -10.37 -5.88
CA ILE A 667 -35.14 -9.27 -5.00
C ILE A 667 -36.04 -9.34 -3.76
N PRO A 668 -35.48 -9.31 -2.53
CA PRO A 668 -36.26 -9.51 -1.31
C PRO A 668 -37.18 -8.34 -0.95
N TYR A 669 -37.16 -7.26 -1.73
CA TYR A 669 -37.91 -6.03 -1.49
C TYR A 669 -38.56 -5.55 -2.78
N LYS A 670 -39.53 -4.64 -2.63
CA LYS A 670 -40.10 -3.93 -3.77
C LYS A 670 -38.97 -3.21 -4.51
N SER A 671 -38.85 -3.53 -5.79
CA SER A 671 -37.74 -3.12 -6.63
C SER A 671 -38.19 -2.06 -7.65
N GLY A 672 -37.27 -1.19 -8.03
CA GLY A 672 -37.51 -0.05 -8.90
C GLY A 672 -36.62 -0.11 -10.14
N LYS A 673 -35.56 0.70 -10.16
CA LYS A 673 -34.64 0.82 -11.29
C LYS A 673 -33.46 -0.15 -11.16
N ILE A 674 -32.96 -0.63 -12.30
CA ILE A 674 -31.67 -1.32 -12.40
C ILE A 674 -30.62 -0.31 -12.84
N TYR A 675 -29.43 -0.40 -12.24
CA TYR A 675 -28.22 0.26 -12.73
C TYR A 675 -27.11 -0.78 -12.86
N ASP A 676 -26.70 -1.05 -14.09
CA ASP A 676 -25.65 -2.01 -14.42
C ASP A 676 -24.48 -1.30 -15.09
N PRO A 677 -23.56 -0.69 -14.31
CA PRO A 677 -22.45 0.09 -14.87
C PRO A 677 -21.45 -0.76 -15.66
N GLN A 678 -21.42 -2.08 -15.45
CA GLN A 678 -20.44 -3.01 -16.04
C GLN A 678 -21.03 -3.85 -17.18
N ASN A 679 -22.29 -3.61 -17.56
CA ASN A 679 -23.03 -4.39 -18.55
C ASN A 679 -22.99 -5.91 -18.28
N VAL A 680 -23.15 -6.30 -17.02
CA VAL A 680 -23.16 -7.70 -16.58
C VAL A 680 -24.30 -8.49 -17.22
N LEU A 681 -25.47 -7.87 -17.31
CA LEU A 681 -26.70 -8.49 -17.78
C LEU A 681 -27.13 -7.92 -19.13
N ARG A 682 -27.04 -8.74 -20.18
CA ARG A 682 -27.67 -8.45 -21.46
C ARG A 682 -29.17 -8.69 -21.37
N HIS A 683 -29.96 -7.77 -21.94
CA HIS A 683 -31.42 -7.79 -21.88
C HIS A 683 -31.95 -7.84 -20.43
N ALA A 684 -31.27 -7.10 -19.53
CA ALA A 684 -31.68 -6.99 -18.14
C ALA A 684 -33.14 -6.52 -18.03
N ASN A 685 -33.95 -7.26 -17.29
CA ASN A 685 -35.36 -6.95 -17.05
C ASN A 685 -35.70 -7.22 -15.59
N LEU A 686 -36.39 -6.26 -14.97
CA LEU A 686 -36.85 -6.35 -13.60
C LEU A 686 -38.37 -6.22 -13.61
N LYS A 687 -39.05 -7.34 -13.33
CA LYS A 687 -40.51 -7.41 -13.30
C LYS A 687 -40.96 -8.24 -12.12
N ASN A 688 -41.93 -7.74 -11.36
CA ASN A 688 -42.45 -8.39 -10.15
C ASN A 688 -41.32 -8.77 -9.17
N ASP A 689 -40.36 -7.86 -8.97
CA ASP A 689 -39.20 -8.05 -8.09
C ASP A 689 -38.27 -9.20 -8.47
N ILE A 690 -38.32 -9.64 -9.73
CA ILE A 690 -37.43 -10.66 -10.28
C ILE A 690 -36.52 -10.00 -11.30
N LEU A 691 -35.22 -9.94 -10.99
CA LEU A 691 -34.19 -9.51 -11.93
C LEU A 691 -33.83 -10.69 -12.84
N THR A 692 -33.90 -10.47 -14.15
CA THR A 692 -33.57 -11.45 -15.18
C THR A 692 -32.63 -10.86 -16.22
N GLY A 693 -31.88 -11.71 -16.91
CA GLY A 693 -30.99 -11.30 -18.00
C GLY A 693 -30.10 -12.45 -18.44
N THR A 694 -29.20 -12.21 -19.39
CA THR A 694 -28.15 -13.17 -19.75
C THR A 694 -26.80 -12.64 -19.29
N ILE A 695 -25.99 -13.45 -18.62
CA ILE A 695 -24.66 -13.04 -18.18
C ILE A 695 -23.75 -12.86 -19.39
N THR A 696 -23.19 -11.67 -19.57
CA THR A 696 -22.28 -11.35 -20.69
C THR A 696 -21.02 -10.59 -20.30
N ALA A 697 -20.83 -10.25 -19.02
CA ALA A 697 -19.62 -9.56 -18.56
C ALA A 697 -18.36 -10.44 -18.66
N GLN A 698 -17.21 -9.77 -18.61
CA GLN A 698 -15.92 -10.43 -18.38
C GLN A 698 -15.91 -11.15 -17.03
N ASN A 699 -15.19 -12.26 -16.94
CA ASN A 699 -15.07 -13.05 -15.72
C ASN A 699 -14.48 -12.26 -14.54
N GLY A 700 -14.89 -12.64 -13.33
CA GLY A 700 -14.49 -12.04 -12.07
C GLY A 700 -15.65 -11.35 -11.37
N HIS A 701 -15.33 -10.55 -10.35
CA HIS A 701 -16.30 -9.88 -9.49
C HIS A 701 -16.89 -8.64 -10.16
N ARG A 702 -18.22 -8.61 -10.35
CA ARG A 702 -18.99 -7.54 -11.01
C ARG A 702 -20.23 -7.19 -10.20
N THR A 703 -20.65 -5.93 -10.19
CA THR A 703 -21.78 -5.48 -9.36
C THR A 703 -22.88 -4.90 -10.23
N VAL A 704 -24.11 -5.35 -9.98
CA VAL A 704 -25.35 -4.75 -10.51
C VAL A 704 -26.10 -4.14 -9.35
N PHE A 705 -26.66 -2.96 -9.54
CA PHE A 705 -27.40 -2.26 -8.49
C PHE A 705 -28.89 -2.27 -8.81
N VAL A 706 -29.71 -2.52 -7.81
CA VAL A 706 -31.17 -2.42 -7.91
C VAL A 706 -31.67 -1.43 -6.86
N ASN A 707 -32.34 -0.37 -7.30
CA ASN A 707 -33.02 0.54 -6.41
C ASN A 707 -34.21 -0.19 -5.78
N ILE A 708 -34.32 -0.14 -4.47
CA ILE A 708 -35.36 -0.83 -3.72
C ILE A 708 -36.10 0.11 -2.77
N THR A 709 -37.32 -0.26 -2.41
CA THR A 709 -38.10 0.36 -1.35
C THR A 709 -38.36 -0.67 -0.26
N ASN A 710 -37.94 -0.34 0.96
CA ASN A 710 -38.19 -1.12 2.16
C ASN A 710 -38.79 -0.20 3.22
N GLY A 711 -40.09 -0.34 3.51
CA GLY A 711 -40.81 0.61 4.36
C GLY A 711 -40.78 2.03 3.80
N ASN A 712 -40.31 2.99 4.60
CA ASN A 712 -40.05 4.38 4.20
C ASN A 712 -38.68 4.57 3.53
N MET A 713 -37.81 3.57 3.50
CA MET A 713 -36.45 3.70 2.99
C MET A 713 -36.38 3.44 1.49
N ASN A 714 -35.57 4.24 0.78
CA ASN A 714 -35.21 4.02 -0.61
C ASN A 714 -33.70 4.13 -0.77
N TYR A 715 -33.08 3.07 -1.28
CA TYR A 715 -31.64 2.94 -1.44
C TYR A 715 -31.33 1.90 -2.50
N TRP A 716 -30.06 1.75 -2.85
CA TRP A 716 -29.61 0.77 -3.83
C TRP A 716 -29.06 -0.47 -3.15
N LEU A 717 -29.59 -1.63 -3.54
CA LEU A 717 -29.07 -2.93 -3.16
C LEU A 717 -27.99 -3.35 -4.17
N PRO A 718 -26.74 -3.54 -3.74
CA PRO A 718 -25.72 -4.14 -4.59
C PRO A 718 -25.97 -5.64 -4.71
N ILE A 719 -25.92 -6.14 -5.94
CA ILE A 719 -25.94 -7.56 -6.28
C ILE A 719 -24.54 -7.89 -6.78
N ASP A 720 -23.82 -8.61 -5.93
CA ASP A 720 -22.45 -8.99 -6.16
C ASP A 720 -22.41 -10.28 -6.96
N ILE A 721 -22.09 -10.16 -8.24
CA ILE A 721 -22.05 -11.28 -9.18
C ILE A 721 -20.58 -11.68 -9.37
N ASN A 722 -20.24 -12.94 -9.08
CA ASN A 722 -18.98 -13.53 -9.51
C ASN A 722 -19.21 -14.28 -10.82
N VAL A 723 -18.70 -13.73 -11.91
CA VAL A 723 -18.84 -14.30 -13.25
C VAL A 723 -17.71 -15.30 -13.49
N ASN A 724 -18.06 -16.58 -13.54
CA ASN A 724 -17.13 -17.68 -13.78
C ASN A 724 -17.14 -18.12 -15.25
N ASN A 725 -16.12 -18.87 -15.67
CA ASN A 725 -16.21 -19.56 -16.96
C ASN A 725 -17.35 -20.59 -16.93
N PRO A 726 -17.97 -20.91 -18.08
CA PRO A 726 -18.91 -22.04 -18.19
C PRO A 726 -18.33 -23.36 -17.71
N LEU A 727 -17.04 -23.58 -17.97
CA LEU A 727 -16.29 -24.75 -17.57
C LEU A 727 -14.95 -24.26 -17.04
N ASP A 728 -14.58 -24.68 -15.82
CA ASP A 728 -13.29 -24.40 -15.19
C ASP A 728 -12.43 -25.65 -15.12
N ILE A 729 -11.12 -25.43 -14.90
CA ILE A 729 -10.14 -26.48 -14.68
C ILE A 729 -9.40 -26.24 -13.37
N VAL A 730 -9.16 -27.31 -12.60
CA VAL A 730 -8.26 -27.32 -11.45
C VAL A 730 -7.21 -28.40 -11.69
N CYS A 731 -5.92 -28.04 -11.64
CA CYS A 731 -4.82 -28.97 -11.93
C CYS A 731 -4.02 -29.27 -10.68
N ASP A 732 -3.60 -30.52 -10.51
CA ASP A 732 -2.51 -30.86 -9.60
C ASP A 732 -1.18 -30.73 -10.36
N SER A 733 -0.46 -29.64 -10.10
CA SER A 733 0.79 -29.32 -10.78
C SER A 733 2.01 -30.05 -10.21
N GLU A 734 1.86 -30.73 -9.06
CA GLU A 734 2.97 -31.41 -8.40
C GLU A 734 2.94 -32.94 -8.57
N SER A 735 1.85 -33.50 -9.10
CA SER A 735 1.77 -34.92 -9.47
C SER A 735 2.79 -35.32 -10.55
N SER A 736 3.24 -36.59 -10.54
CA SER A 736 4.05 -37.19 -11.60
C SER A 736 3.28 -37.46 -12.90
N SER A 737 1.95 -37.40 -12.87
CA SER A 737 1.04 -37.53 -14.01
C SER A 737 0.21 -36.24 -14.19
N LEU A 738 -0.41 -36.05 -15.35
CA LEU A 738 -1.31 -34.92 -15.60
C LEU A 738 -2.68 -35.20 -14.96
N ILE A 739 -2.87 -34.69 -13.74
CA ILE A 739 -4.14 -34.78 -13.01
C ILE A 739 -4.86 -33.43 -13.06
N PHE A 740 -6.12 -33.44 -13.52
CA PHE A 740 -6.98 -32.26 -13.48
C PHE A 740 -8.45 -32.62 -13.30
N THR A 741 -9.19 -31.66 -12.75
CA THR A 741 -10.63 -31.70 -12.58
C THR A 741 -11.26 -30.67 -13.51
N LEU A 742 -12.23 -31.09 -14.33
CA LEU A 742 -13.11 -30.17 -15.05
C LEU A 742 -14.37 -29.94 -14.23
N LYS A 743 -14.68 -28.68 -13.94
CA LYS A 743 -15.86 -28.26 -13.16
C LYS A 743 -16.82 -27.50 -14.07
N ASN A 744 -18.01 -28.05 -14.27
CA ASN A 744 -19.08 -27.37 -15.00
C ASN A 744 -19.79 -26.37 -14.06
N ASN A 745 -19.81 -25.09 -14.43
CA ASN A 745 -20.49 -24.05 -13.65
C ASN A 745 -21.86 -23.67 -14.25
N MET A 746 -22.32 -24.35 -15.31
CA MET A 746 -23.60 -24.10 -15.97
C MET A 746 -24.73 -24.91 -15.33
N ASP A 747 -25.96 -24.40 -15.46
CA ASP A 747 -27.20 -25.10 -15.09
C ASP A 747 -27.62 -26.20 -16.08
N LYS A 748 -26.76 -26.50 -17.05
CA LYS A 748 -26.98 -27.53 -18.07
C LYS A 748 -25.78 -28.45 -18.15
N VAL A 749 -26.04 -29.68 -18.56
CA VAL A 749 -25.00 -30.67 -18.81
C VAL A 749 -24.08 -30.23 -19.95
N ILE A 750 -22.77 -30.45 -19.80
CA ILE A 750 -21.79 -30.27 -20.87
C ILE A 750 -21.41 -31.65 -21.39
N LYS A 751 -21.76 -31.90 -22.66
CA LYS A 751 -21.49 -33.16 -23.37
C LYS A 751 -20.56 -32.91 -24.53
N GLY A 752 -19.46 -33.65 -24.60
CA GLY A 752 -18.49 -33.39 -25.64
C GLY A 752 -17.33 -34.37 -25.70
N ASP A 753 -16.33 -33.97 -26.47
CA ASP A 753 -15.10 -34.73 -26.66
C ASP A 753 -13.94 -34.03 -25.94
N LEU A 754 -13.15 -34.80 -25.20
CA LEU A 754 -11.96 -34.32 -24.50
C LEU A 754 -10.72 -34.55 -25.37
N TYR A 755 -9.95 -33.49 -25.55
CA TYR A 755 -8.67 -33.50 -26.26
C TYR A 755 -7.55 -33.03 -25.34
N ILE A 756 -6.43 -33.74 -25.38
CA ILE A 756 -5.20 -33.35 -24.71
C ILE A 756 -4.09 -33.26 -25.74
N ASN A 757 -3.42 -32.11 -25.80
CA ASN A 757 -2.35 -31.84 -26.76
C ASN A 757 -2.74 -32.16 -28.22
N GLY A 758 -4.02 -31.93 -28.55
CA GLY A 758 -4.60 -32.18 -29.87
C GLY A 758 -5.05 -33.62 -30.13
N LYS A 759 -4.71 -34.58 -29.26
CA LYS A 759 -5.19 -35.97 -29.35
C LYS A 759 -6.55 -36.09 -28.67
N LYS A 760 -7.50 -36.75 -29.31
CA LYS A 760 -8.78 -37.12 -28.70
C LYS A 760 -8.52 -38.24 -27.68
N VAL A 761 -8.86 -38.03 -26.42
CA VAL A 761 -8.55 -38.98 -25.33
C VAL A 761 -9.81 -39.58 -24.70
N ASN A 762 -10.96 -38.92 -24.83
CA ASN A 762 -12.23 -39.43 -24.35
C ASN A 762 -13.37 -38.90 -25.23
N GLU A 763 -14.34 -39.76 -25.54
CA GLU A 763 -15.50 -39.44 -26.38
C GLU A 763 -16.75 -39.37 -25.51
N ASN A 764 -17.64 -38.43 -25.82
CA ASN A 764 -18.91 -38.28 -25.11
C ASN A 764 -18.75 -38.10 -23.59
N ILE A 765 -17.74 -37.34 -23.15
CA ILE A 765 -17.65 -36.92 -21.75
C ILE A 765 -18.95 -36.24 -21.35
N ASN A 766 -19.44 -36.57 -20.16
CA ASN A 766 -20.68 -36.05 -19.63
C ASN A 766 -20.37 -35.40 -18.27
N ILE A 767 -20.36 -34.07 -18.22
CA ILE A 767 -20.17 -33.33 -16.97
C ILE A 767 -21.54 -32.74 -16.59
N GLU A 768 -22.15 -33.32 -15.56
CA GLU A 768 -23.45 -32.87 -15.04
C GLU A 768 -23.45 -31.37 -14.70
N ALA A 769 -24.64 -30.75 -14.70
CA ALA A 769 -24.79 -29.36 -14.28
C ALA A 769 -24.23 -29.19 -12.85
N HIS A 770 -23.39 -28.18 -12.62
CA HIS A 770 -22.65 -27.98 -11.37
C HIS A 770 -21.75 -29.16 -10.93
N GLY A 771 -21.55 -30.14 -11.82
CA GLY A 771 -20.78 -31.36 -11.60
C GLY A 771 -19.29 -31.20 -11.88
N LYS A 772 -18.53 -32.22 -11.51
CA LYS A 772 -17.09 -32.30 -11.74
C LYS A 772 -16.68 -33.68 -12.23
N ASN A 773 -15.74 -33.73 -13.18
CA ASN A 773 -15.11 -34.96 -13.63
C ASN A 773 -13.59 -34.85 -13.46
N ASN A 774 -12.99 -35.89 -12.89
CA ASN A 774 -11.55 -35.98 -12.69
C ASN A 774 -10.93 -36.77 -13.84
N TYR A 775 -9.74 -36.36 -14.25
CA TYR A 775 -8.98 -37.04 -15.28
C TYR A 775 -7.52 -37.14 -14.88
N GLU A 776 -6.91 -38.26 -15.25
CA GLU A 776 -5.49 -38.53 -15.06
C GLU A 776 -4.93 -39.11 -16.36
N PHE A 777 -3.81 -38.55 -16.82
CA PHE A 777 -3.12 -39.01 -18.01
C PHE A 777 -1.61 -38.98 -17.82
N ASP A 778 -0.94 -40.01 -18.32
CA ASP A 778 0.51 -40.11 -18.32
C ASP A 778 1.08 -39.93 -19.75
N ILE A 779 2.40 -40.04 -19.89
CA ILE A 779 3.08 -40.14 -21.18
C ILE A 779 2.54 -41.35 -21.99
N PRO A 780 2.40 -41.26 -23.33
CA PRO A 780 2.77 -40.15 -24.21
C PRO A 780 1.61 -39.19 -24.54
N ILE A 781 0.55 -39.17 -23.74
CA ILE A 781 -0.59 -38.25 -23.90
C ILE A 781 -0.26 -36.90 -23.27
N ALA A 782 0.19 -36.93 -22.02
CA ALA A 782 0.69 -35.77 -21.31
C ALA A 782 2.18 -35.51 -21.60
N SER A 783 2.63 -34.30 -21.28
CA SER A 783 4.02 -33.87 -21.46
C SER A 783 4.45 -32.94 -20.33
N SER A 784 5.74 -32.95 -19.99
CA SER A 784 6.31 -31.99 -19.02
C SER A 784 6.07 -30.53 -19.46
N GLY A 785 5.73 -29.65 -18.51
CA GLY A 785 5.37 -28.26 -18.75
C GLY A 785 3.89 -28.07 -19.04
N THR A 786 3.57 -27.18 -19.98
CA THR A 786 2.19 -26.83 -20.35
C THR A 786 1.53 -27.93 -21.20
N ASN A 787 0.29 -28.29 -20.86
CA ASN A 787 -0.56 -29.20 -21.62
C ASN A 787 -1.83 -28.47 -22.06
N ARG A 788 -2.21 -28.62 -23.33
CA ARG A 788 -3.43 -28.02 -23.88
C ARG A 788 -4.59 -28.97 -23.70
N ILE A 789 -5.61 -28.52 -22.98
CA ILE A 789 -6.82 -29.29 -22.76
C ILE A 789 -7.94 -28.60 -23.52
N LYS A 790 -8.65 -29.33 -24.38
CA LYS A 790 -9.81 -28.81 -25.10
C LYS A 790 -11.00 -29.72 -24.91
N VAL A 791 -12.15 -29.12 -24.62
CA VAL A 791 -13.44 -29.80 -24.60
C VAL A 791 -14.28 -29.24 -25.74
N LYS A 792 -14.66 -30.08 -26.70
CA LYS A 792 -15.57 -29.70 -27.80
C LYS A 792 -16.96 -30.20 -27.46
N SER A 793 -17.91 -29.27 -27.24
CA SER A 793 -19.29 -29.56 -26.86
C SER A 793 -20.24 -28.92 -27.86
N GLY A 794 -20.69 -29.68 -28.86
CA GLY A 794 -21.52 -29.14 -29.95
C GLY A 794 -20.79 -28.04 -30.73
N LYS A 795 -21.29 -26.80 -30.65
CA LYS A 795 -20.65 -25.61 -31.27
C LYS A 795 -19.61 -24.94 -30.36
N ASP A 796 -19.61 -25.26 -29.07
CA ASP A 796 -18.74 -24.62 -28.09
C ASP A 796 -17.40 -25.36 -28.00
N THR A 797 -16.32 -24.59 -27.82
CA THR A 797 -14.98 -25.15 -27.56
C THR A 797 -14.39 -24.46 -26.34
N TYR A 798 -14.22 -25.22 -25.26
CA TYR A 798 -13.54 -24.77 -24.05
C TYR A 798 -12.06 -25.12 -24.16
N SER A 799 -11.16 -24.16 -23.94
CA SER A 799 -9.72 -24.36 -24.04
C SER A 799 -9.05 -23.95 -22.74
N PHE A 800 -8.20 -24.84 -22.23
CA PHE A 800 -7.47 -24.66 -21.00
C PHE A 800 -5.99 -24.96 -21.20
N ARG A 801 -5.18 -24.45 -20.27
CA ARG A 801 -3.80 -24.87 -20.07
C ARG A 801 -3.66 -25.51 -18.69
N ALA A 802 -2.91 -26.60 -18.62
CA ALA A 802 -2.52 -27.25 -17.38
C ALA A 802 -0.99 -27.37 -17.36
N ILE A 803 -0.34 -26.69 -16.42
CA ILE A 803 1.12 -26.68 -16.31
C ILE A 803 1.51 -27.71 -15.25
N ASN A 804 2.30 -28.71 -15.63
CA ASN A 804 2.88 -29.67 -14.71
C ASN A 804 4.31 -30.02 -15.15
N TRP A 805 5.28 -29.53 -14.37
CA TRP A 805 6.70 -29.71 -14.64
C TRP A 805 7.30 -31.02 -14.09
N ASN A 806 6.53 -31.79 -13.33
CA ASN A 806 6.95 -33.04 -12.69
C ASN A 806 6.67 -34.28 -13.55
N ILE A 807 5.88 -34.13 -14.63
CA ILE A 807 5.70 -35.19 -15.62
C ILE A 807 7.03 -35.50 -16.29
N SER A 808 7.38 -36.78 -16.35
CA SER A 808 8.60 -37.27 -16.98
C SER A 808 8.63 -36.96 -18.48
N VAL A 809 9.83 -36.87 -19.05
CA VAL A 809 9.98 -36.68 -20.49
C VAL A 809 10.22 -38.05 -21.15
N PRO A 810 9.52 -38.39 -22.27
CA PRO A 810 9.68 -39.71 -22.89
C PRO A 810 11.13 -40.00 -23.28
N GLU A 811 11.63 -41.21 -22.98
CA GLU A 811 13.04 -41.61 -23.20
C GLU A 811 13.51 -41.45 -24.66
N LYS A 812 12.59 -41.58 -25.63
CA LYS A 812 12.88 -41.47 -27.07
C LYS A 812 12.59 -40.07 -27.64
N SER A 813 12.49 -39.03 -26.79
CA SER A 813 12.22 -37.67 -27.26
C SER A 813 13.37 -37.14 -28.13
N VAL A 814 13.05 -36.69 -29.34
CA VAL A 814 14.03 -36.10 -30.26
C VAL A 814 14.03 -34.58 -30.10
N TYR A 815 15.14 -34.02 -29.64
CA TYR A 815 15.30 -32.58 -29.48
C TYR A 815 16.08 -31.96 -30.62
N LYS A 816 15.58 -30.83 -31.13
CA LYS A 816 16.31 -29.95 -32.05
C LYS A 816 16.53 -28.59 -31.38
N THR A 817 17.76 -28.33 -30.95
CA THR A 817 18.17 -26.99 -30.51
C THR A 817 18.19 -26.03 -31.69
N VAL A 818 17.69 -24.81 -31.51
CA VAL A 818 17.77 -23.74 -32.51
C VAL A 818 19.12 -23.04 -32.38
N ASP A 819 19.82 -22.81 -33.50
CA ASP A 819 21.07 -22.04 -33.50
C ASP A 819 20.77 -20.55 -33.38
N MET A 820 21.14 -19.98 -32.24
CA MET A 820 20.93 -18.57 -31.92
C MET A 820 22.20 -17.72 -31.99
N LYS A 821 23.35 -18.30 -32.36
CA LYS A 821 24.66 -17.61 -32.29
C LYS A 821 24.70 -16.28 -33.04
N LYS A 822 24.01 -16.19 -34.19
CA LYS A 822 23.92 -14.97 -35.00
C LYS A 822 22.87 -13.97 -34.52
N ILE A 823 21.99 -14.38 -33.61
CA ILE A 823 20.89 -13.57 -33.07
C ILE A 823 21.28 -12.94 -31.73
N PHE A 824 22.18 -13.60 -30.97
CA PHE A 824 22.64 -13.06 -29.69
C PHE A 824 23.30 -11.69 -29.85
N ASN A 825 22.75 -10.70 -29.16
CA ASN A 825 23.19 -9.31 -29.24
C ASN A 825 24.04 -8.87 -28.02
N ASP A 826 24.11 -9.68 -26.95
CA ASP A 826 24.95 -9.38 -25.79
C ASP A 826 25.29 -10.62 -24.94
N LYS A 827 26.07 -10.40 -23.88
CA LYS A 827 26.28 -11.32 -22.76
C LYS A 827 25.24 -11.03 -21.68
N VAL A 828 24.65 -12.06 -21.08
CA VAL A 828 23.67 -11.90 -19.98
C VAL A 828 24.26 -11.15 -18.79
N SER A 829 25.57 -11.29 -18.56
CA SER A 829 26.32 -10.56 -17.52
C SER A 829 26.30 -9.04 -17.68
N ASN A 830 26.03 -8.53 -18.89
CA ASN A 830 26.07 -7.10 -19.19
C ASN A 830 24.71 -6.42 -19.00
N ILE A 831 23.67 -7.12 -18.57
CA ILE A 831 22.31 -6.58 -18.49
C ILE A 831 22.21 -5.34 -17.60
N PHE A 832 23.00 -5.24 -16.53
CA PHE A 832 22.98 -4.09 -15.61
C PHE A 832 24.18 -3.15 -15.76
N ALA A 833 24.81 -3.06 -16.93
CA ALA A 833 25.92 -2.12 -17.12
C ALA A 833 25.44 -0.65 -16.97
N TYR A 834 26.22 0.18 -16.27
CA TYR A 834 25.91 1.62 -16.11
C TYR A 834 25.82 2.35 -17.44
N GLY A 835 24.92 3.34 -17.53
CA GLY A 835 24.76 4.18 -18.73
C GLY A 835 24.15 3.46 -19.92
N LYS A 836 23.61 2.25 -19.74
CA LYS A 836 23.12 1.40 -20.81
C LYS A 836 21.70 1.73 -21.27
N TYR A 837 20.84 2.18 -20.36
CA TYR A 837 19.43 2.47 -20.61
C TYR A 837 19.18 3.97 -20.49
N MET A 838 19.61 4.70 -21.52
CA MET A 838 19.59 6.17 -21.52
C MET A 838 18.32 6.74 -22.13
N PHE A 839 17.78 6.15 -23.20
CA PHE A 839 16.61 6.65 -23.91
C PHE A 839 15.65 5.51 -24.34
N PRO A 840 14.35 5.79 -24.50
CA PRO A 840 13.68 7.07 -24.28
C PRO A 840 13.47 7.39 -22.79
N ARG A 841 13.38 8.69 -22.44
CA ARG A 841 13.05 9.17 -21.09
C ARG A 841 12.04 10.31 -21.16
N TRP A 842 11.22 10.44 -20.11
CA TRP A 842 10.29 11.55 -19.99
C TRP A 842 11.07 12.85 -19.86
N LYS A 843 10.68 13.86 -20.66
CA LYS A 843 11.38 15.14 -20.76
C LYS A 843 11.11 16.08 -19.57
N TYR A 844 10.11 15.78 -18.76
CA TYR A 844 9.76 16.58 -17.59
C TYR A 844 10.18 15.88 -16.29
N THR A 845 9.94 16.54 -15.15
CA THR A 845 10.30 16.02 -13.83
C THR A 845 9.46 14.78 -13.51
N THR A 846 10.11 13.69 -13.14
CA THR A 846 9.51 12.41 -12.71
C THR A 846 10.58 11.59 -12.00
N LEU A 847 10.17 10.64 -11.17
CA LEU A 847 11.03 9.54 -10.71
C LEU A 847 11.17 8.50 -11.83
N GLN A 848 12.36 7.97 -12.04
CA GLN A 848 12.66 7.05 -13.15
C GLN A 848 13.59 5.90 -12.75
N VAL A 849 13.53 4.82 -13.52
CA VAL A 849 14.51 3.73 -13.42
C VAL A 849 15.93 4.25 -13.74
N PRO A 850 16.92 3.93 -12.89
CA PRO A 850 18.32 4.31 -13.12
C PRO A 850 18.88 3.84 -14.47
N THR A 851 19.94 4.50 -14.95
CA THR A 851 20.56 4.22 -16.27
C THR A 851 21.13 2.81 -16.45
N GLN A 852 21.29 2.05 -15.37
CA GLN A 852 21.66 0.63 -15.41
C GLN A 852 20.46 -0.32 -15.53
N GLY A 853 19.22 0.18 -15.65
CA GLY A 853 18.02 -0.64 -15.80
C GLY A 853 17.67 -1.42 -14.53
N MET A 854 18.26 -1.00 -13.41
CA MET A 854 18.05 -1.56 -12.09
C MET A 854 18.18 -0.51 -10.99
N GLY A 855 17.40 -0.67 -9.91
CA GLY A 855 17.44 0.16 -8.71
C GLY A 855 16.17 0.98 -8.54
N GLN A 856 16.22 1.90 -7.59
CA GLN A 856 15.15 2.86 -7.33
C GLN A 856 15.72 4.23 -7.05
N TRP A 857 14.90 5.27 -7.11
CA TRP A 857 15.37 6.65 -6.93
C TRP A 857 15.99 6.93 -5.54
N CYS A 858 15.59 6.18 -4.51
CA CYS A 858 16.23 6.19 -3.17
C CYS A 858 17.58 5.47 -3.13
N HIS A 859 17.75 4.45 -3.97
CA HIS A 859 18.98 3.64 -4.05
C HIS A 859 19.44 3.51 -5.52
N PRO A 860 19.80 4.63 -6.16
CA PRO A 860 20.04 4.67 -7.61
C PRO A 860 21.35 3.99 -8.02
N GLN A 861 22.17 3.57 -7.06
CA GLN A 861 23.44 2.86 -7.27
C GLN A 861 23.30 1.35 -7.00
N SER A 862 22.10 0.86 -6.64
CA SER A 862 21.86 -0.57 -6.45
C SER A 862 22.04 -1.32 -7.76
N ILE A 863 22.84 -2.38 -7.71
CA ILE A 863 23.17 -3.21 -8.86
C ILE A 863 23.46 -4.65 -8.42
N SER A 864 22.84 -5.60 -9.11
CA SER A 864 23.13 -7.03 -8.97
C SER A 864 24.25 -7.43 -9.92
N VAL A 865 25.23 -8.18 -9.42
CA VAL A 865 26.30 -8.74 -10.25
C VAL A 865 25.81 -10.04 -10.89
N ILE A 866 25.77 -10.06 -12.22
CA ILE A 866 25.36 -11.23 -13.01
C ILE A 866 26.60 -11.99 -13.47
N ASP A 867 26.59 -13.30 -13.26
CA ASP A 867 27.71 -14.20 -13.48
C ASP A 867 27.22 -15.50 -14.10
N ASP A 868 27.58 -15.75 -15.36
CA ASP A 868 27.12 -16.88 -16.15
C ASP A 868 28.17 -18.00 -16.29
N ARG A 869 29.21 -18.00 -15.45
CA ARG A 869 30.30 -18.99 -15.54
C ARG A 869 29.81 -20.43 -15.38
N GLY A 870 28.81 -20.68 -14.54
CA GLY A 870 28.31 -22.03 -14.26
C GLY A 870 27.65 -22.66 -15.47
N ILE A 871 26.71 -21.93 -16.09
CA ILE A 871 26.03 -22.41 -17.30
C ILE A 871 27.02 -22.57 -18.47
N ARG A 872 27.96 -21.63 -18.64
CA ARG A 872 29.02 -21.71 -19.66
C ARG A 872 29.94 -22.92 -19.47
N ASN A 873 30.38 -23.17 -18.24
CA ASN A 873 31.22 -24.34 -17.92
C ASN A 873 30.50 -25.67 -18.16
N LYS A 874 29.19 -25.73 -17.87
CA LYS A 874 28.39 -26.93 -18.19
C LYS A 874 28.19 -27.09 -19.69
N ALA A 875 28.06 -25.98 -20.45
CA ALA A 875 27.93 -26.01 -21.89
C ALA A 875 29.22 -26.42 -22.62
N SER A 876 30.38 -25.91 -22.18
CA SER A 876 31.68 -26.23 -22.80
C SER A 876 32.04 -27.70 -22.70
N ARG A 877 31.64 -28.36 -21.60
CA ARG A 877 31.82 -29.81 -21.39
C ARG A 877 30.87 -30.67 -22.23
N ASN A 878 29.87 -30.07 -22.86
CA ASN A 878 28.77 -30.75 -23.55
C ASN A 878 28.54 -30.20 -24.96
N ASN A 879 29.61 -29.96 -25.71
CA ASN A 879 29.56 -29.49 -27.11
C ASN A 879 28.69 -28.22 -27.29
N ASN A 880 28.87 -27.23 -26.42
CA ASN A 880 28.09 -25.98 -26.39
C ASN A 880 26.59 -26.21 -26.14
N ARG A 881 26.26 -27.15 -25.25
CA ARG A 881 24.87 -27.41 -24.81
C ARG A 881 24.76 -27.47 -23.30
N PHE A 882 23.85 -26.70 -22.74
CA PHE A 882 23.43 -26.87 -21.35
C PHE A 882 22.27 -27.87 -21.31
N ILE A 883 22.34 -28.90 -20.46
CA ILE A 883 21.32 -29.94 -20.36
C ILE A 883 20.63 -29.82 -19.00
N MET A 884 19.31 -29.63 -19.02
CA MET A 884 18.49 -29.62 -17.81
C MET A 884 18.43 -31.01 -17.17
N PRO A 885 18.16 -31.15 -15.86
CA PRO A 885 18.01 -32.45 -15.19
C PRO A 885 16.98 -33.37 -15.86
N GLN A 886 15.95 -32.79 -16.50
CA GLN A 886 14.92 -33.53 -17.25
C GLN A 886 15.39 -34.01 -18.64
N GLY A 887 16.66 -33.81 -19.01
CA GLY A 887 17.24 -34.22 -20.29
C GLY A 887 16.98 -33.25 -21.45
N ILE A 888 16.41 -32.07 -21.20
CA ILE A 888 16.13 -31.05 -22.23
C ILE A 888 17.43 -30.26 -22.51
N PRO A 889 18.01 -30.31 -23.73
CA PRO A 889 19.22 -29.57 -24.07
C PRO A 889 18.90 -28.14 -24.52
N PHE A 890 19.77 -27.17 -24.26
CA PHE A 890 19.75 -25.81 -24.82
C PHE A 890 21.11 -25.47 -25.42
N SER A 891 21.15 -25.00 -26.67
CA SER A 891 22.40 -24.58 -27.31
C SER A 891 22.82 -23.20 -26.80
N THR A 892 23.97 -23.12 -26.14
CA THR A 892 24.55 -21.88 -25.61
C THR A 892 26.09 -21.98 -25.65
N PRO A 893 26.82 -20.91 -26.00
CA PRO A 893 28.28 -20.96 -26.05
C PRO A 893 28.88 -21.17 -24.67
N GLY A 894 29.94 -21.98 -24.60
CA GLY A 894 30.69 -22.25 -23.38
C GLY A 894 31.85 -21.28 -23.15
N GLU A 895 32.33 -20.59 -24.19
CA GLU A 895 33.42 -19.63 -24.07
C GLU A 895 32.90 -18.26 -23.60
N LYS A 896 33.62 -17.61 -22.67
CA LYS A 896 33.22 -16.34 -22.04
C LYS A 896 33.12 -15.16 -23.01
N GLU A 897 33.82 -15.22 -24.15
CA GLU A 897 33.88 -14.10 -25.09
C GLU A 897 32.65 -13.97 -25.99
N TYR A 898 31.87 -15.04 -26.16
CA TYR A 898 30.68 -15.01 -27.00
C TYR A 898 29.44 -14.49 -26.26
N ASN A 899 28.64 -13.71 -26.98
CA ASN A 899 27.27 -13.37 -26.61
C ASN A 899 26.45 -14.66 -26.43
N ASN A 900 25.57 -14.69 -25.42
CA ASN A 900 24.78 -15.86 -25.06
C ASN A 900 23.31 -15.55 -24.81
N ILE A 901 22.86 -14.35 -25.16
CA ILE A 901 21.47 -13.93 -25.01
C ILE A 901 21.08 -12.93 -26.10
N ALA A 902 19.83 -13.02 -26.53
CA ALA A 902 19.21 -12.07 -27.44
C ALA A 902 18.18 -11.25 -26.67
N PHE A 903 18.55 -10.02 -26.30
CA PHE A 903 17.70 -9.10 -25.57
C PHE A 903 16.73 -8.33 -26.46
N THR A 904 15.54 -8.07 -25.93
CA THR A 904 14.57 -7.11 -26.44
C THR A 904 14.13 -6.15 -25.34
N THR A 905 13.85 -4.89 -25.69
CA THR A 905 13.37 -3.87 -24.76
C THR A 905 12.76 -2.68 -25.51
N LEU A 906 12.09 -1.77 -24.79
CA LEU A 906 11.63 -0.49 -25.33
C LEU A 906 12.65 0.65 -25.16
N TRP A 907 13.76 0.41 -24.45
CA TRP A 907 14.95 1.24 -24.54
C TRP A 907 15.60 1.14 -25.94
N ASP A 908 16.36 2.15 -26.34
CA ASP A 908 16.95 2.27 -27.68
C ASP A 908 18.26 1.46 -27.88
N ASN A 909 18.70 0.74 -26.85
CA ASN A 909 19.96 -0.02 -26.85
C ASN A 909 19.81 -1.47 -27.35
N TYR A 910 18.58 -2.00 -27.43
CA TYR A 910 18.26 -3.29 -28.03
C TYR A 910 17.00 -3.18 -28.90
N PRO A 911 16.78 -4.11 -29.85
CA PRO A 911 15.56 -4.09 -30.64
C PRO A 911 14.31 -4.35 -29.77
N THR A 912 13.17 -3.78 -30.16
CA THR A 912 11.88 -4.04 -29.50
C THR A 912 11.37 -5.46 -29.72
N SER A 913 11.81 -6.09 -30.82
CA SER A 913 11.54 -7.48 -31.12
C SER A 913 12.69 -8.13 -31.91
N ILE A 914 12.84 -9.44 -31.73
CA ILE A 914 13.71 -10.28 -32.56
C ILE A 914 12.87 -11.31 -33.29
N ASN A 915 13.31 -11.73 -34.48
CA ASN A 915 12.66 -12.78 -35.25
C ASN A 915 13.69 -13.84 -35.66
N ILE A 916 13.38 -15.11 -35.39
CA ILE A 916 14.24 -16.26 -35.59
C ILE A 916 13.56 -17.22 -36.56
N PRO A 917 14.14 -17.52 -37.73
CA PRO A 917 13.54 -18.45 -38.68
C PRO A 917 13.52 -19.86 -38.09
N LEU A 918 12.37 -20.52 -38.20
CA LEU A 918 12.18 -21.90 -37.77
C LEU A 918 11.85 -22.77 -38.98
N ASN A 919 12.08 -24.09 -38.86
CA ASN A 919 11.76 -25.05 -39.91
C ASN A 919 11.43 -26.44 -39.35
N GLY A 920 10.73 -27.21 -40.18
CA GLY A 920 10.14 -28.49 -39.83
C GLY A 920 8.93 -28.32 -38.90
N LYS A 921 8.49 -29.46 -38.37
CA LYS A 921 7.38 -29.55 -37.42
C LYS A 921 7.89 -29.75 -36.01
N ALA A 922 7.10 -29.38 -35.00
CA ALA A 922 7.42 -29.64 -33.60
C ALA A 922 6.13 -29.73 -32.78
N SER A 923 6.13 -30.58 -31.75
CA SER A 923 5.01 -30.70 -30.81
C SER A 923 5.09 -29.70 -29.66
N LYS A 924 6.29 -29.20 -29.34
CA LYS A 924 6.53 -28.26 -28.25
C LYS A 924 7.84 -27.48 -28.46
N ALA A 925 7.89 -26.27 -27.93
CA ALA A 925 9.12 -25.50 -27.78
C ALA A 925 9.39 -25.24 -26.29
N TYR A 926 10.65 -25.38 -25.88
CA TYR A 926 11.16 -24.93 -24.59
C TYR A 926 12.06 -23.71 -24.78
N PHE A 927 11.99 -22.78 -23.85
CA PHE A 927 12.74 -21.52 -23.85
C PHE A 927 13.53 -21.39 -22.57
N LEU A 928 14.77 -20.91 -22.67
CA LEU A 928 15.54 -20.44 -21.53
C LEU A 928 15.57 -18.91 -21.56
N ILE A 929 14.94 -18.26 -20.58
CA ILE A 929 14.69 -16.82 -20.56
C ILE A 929 15.35 -16.20 -19.34
N ALA A 930 16.01 -15.05 -19.51
CA ALA A 930 16.43 -14.19 -18.39
C ALA A 930 15.89 -12.78 -18.63
N ALA A 931 15.35 -12.13 -17.60
CA ALA A 931 14.75 -10.81 -17.76
C ALA A 931 14.98 -9.92 -16.53
N SER A 932 15.16 -8.62 -16.78
CA SER A 932 15.01 -7.57 -15.77
C SER A 932 13.57 -7.07 -15.82
N THR A 933 12.85 -7.17 -14.70
CA THR A 933 11.49 -6.64 -14.51
C THR A 933 11.31 -6.22 -13.05
N TYR A 934 10.26 -5.43 -12.77
CA TYR A 934 10.04 -4.74 -11.50
C TYR A 934 8.64 -4.99 -10.94
N TYR A 935 8.47 -4.80 -9.64
CA TYR A 935 7.18 -4.95 -8.94
C TYR A 935 6.06 -4.09 -9.54
N MET A 936 6.35 -2.91 -10.08
CA MET A 936 5.37 -2.07 -10.78
C MET A 936 4.95 -2.63 -12.16
N GLN A 937 5.58 -3.69 -12.64
CA GLN A 937 5.22 -4.41 -13.86
C GLN A 937 4.53 -5.75 -13.54
N SER A 938 4.04 -5.90 -12.30
CA SER A 938 3.28 -7.07 -11.86
C SER A 938 1.92 -7.15 -12.54
N HIS A 939 1.45 -8.37 -12.79
CA HIS A 939 0.11 -8.68 -13.30
C HIS A 939 -0.22 -8.08 -14.68
N ILE A 940 0.77 -7.50 -15.37
CA ILE A 940 0.66 -6.99 -16.74
C ILE A 940 1.56 -7.77 -17.71
N VAL A 941 1.26 -7.65 -19.01
CA VAL A 941 2.07 -8.30 -20.05
C VAL A 941 3.38 -7.54 -20.22
N ASN A 942 4.48 -8.19 -19.81
CA ASN A 942 5.82 -7.65 -19.92
C ASN A 942 6.38 -7.83 -21.33
N GLY A 943 6.06 -8.96 -21.97
CA GLY A 943 6.41 -9.28 -23.35
C GLY A 943 5.71 -10.55 -23.84
N GLU A 944 5.95 -10.91 -25.10
CA GLU A 944 5.32 -12.06 -25.73
C GLU A 944 6.34 -12.86 -26.56
N ILE A 945 6.27 -14.19 -26.48
CA ILE A 945 6.91 -15.10 -27.43
C ILE A 945 5.84 -15.62 -28.38
N LYS A 946 6.06 -15.45 -29.69
CA LYS A 946 5.12 -15.87 -30.74
C LYS A 946 5.81 -16.87 -31.66
N ILE A 947 5.18 -18.00 -31.92
CA ILE A 947 5.61 -18.93 -32.98
C ILE A 947 4.59 -18.87 -34.11
N GLU A 948 5.06 -18.50 -35.30
CA GLU A 948 4.28 -18.41 -36.52
C GLU A 948 4.49 -19.66 -37.38
N TYR A 949 3.40 -20.18 -37.94
CA TYR A 949 3.40 -21.26 -38.93
C TYR A 949 3.41 -20.71 -40.35
N THR A 950 3.77 -21.55 -41.32
CA THR A 950 3.76 -21.18 -42.75
C THR A 950 2.36 -20.84 -43.28
N ASP A 951 1.30 -21.31 -42.62
CA ASP A 951 -0.09 -20.97 -42.92
C ASP A 951 -0.57 -19.65 -42.28
N GLY A 952 0.33 -18.92 -41.61
CA GLY A 952 0.05 -17.63 -40.96
C GLY A 952 -0.57 -17.72 -39.56
N GLN A 953 -0.95 -18.91 -39.08
CA GLN A 953 -1.42 -19.07 -37.70
C GLN A 953 -0.29 -18.91 -36.69
N LYS A 954 -0.63 -18.55 -35.45
CA LYS A 954 0.34 -18.25 -34.39
C LYS A 954 -0.02 -18.91 -33.07
N GLU A 955 1.01 -19.30 -32.33
CA GLU A 955 0.93 -19.63 -30.92
C GLU A 955 1.62 -18.54 -30.11
N VAL A 956 1.03 -18.11 -28.99
CA VAL A 956 1.53 -16.98 -28.19
C VAL A 956 1.68 -17.38 -26.73
N LEU A 957 2.87 -17.15 -26.18
CA LEU A 957 3.17 -17.20 -24.75
C LEU A 957 3.34 -15.77 -24.23
N LYS A 958 2.42 -15.33 -23.37
CA LYS A 958 2.55 -14.05 -22.67
C LYS A 958 3.48 -14.21 -21.47
N LEU A 959 4.37 -13.25 -21.28
CA LEU A 959 5.31 -13.19 -20.16
C LEU A 959 4.75 -12.21 -19.12
N ILE A 960 4.39 -12.73 -17.95
CA ILE A 960 3.70 -11.99 -16.87
C ILE A 960 4.42 -12.29 -15.55
N LEU A 961 4.76 -11.23 -14.82
CA LEU A 961 5.28 -11.29 -13.45
C LEU A 961 4.09 -11.32 -12.47
N PRO A 962 4.06 -12.17 -11.43
CA PRO A 962 4.98 -13.24 -11.09
C PRO A 962 4.65 -14.63 -11.67
N ASP A 963 3.65 -14.72 -12.56
CA ASP A 963 3.12 -16.00 -13.04
C ASP A 963 4.16 -16.87 -13.75
N ASN A 964 4.87 -16.33 -14.74
CA ASN A 964 5.88 -17.09 -15.50
C ASN A 964 7.17 -16.32 -15.81
N LEU A 965 7.18 -14.99 -15.64
CA LEU A 965 8.37 -14.17 -15.80
C LEU A 965 8.85 -13.73 -14.42
N ILE A 966 10.00 -14.25 -13.97
CA ILE A 966 10.58 -13.91 -12.67
C ILE A 966 11.91 -13.16 -12.92
N PRO A 967 12.20 -12.06 -12.20
CA PRO A 967 13.42 -11.26 -12.43
C PRO A 967 14.67 -12.12 -12.28
N LEU A 968 15.66 -11.92 -13.14
CA LEU A 968 16.85 -12.77 -13.16
C LEU A 968 17.65 -12.70 -11.85
N ASP A 969 17.68 -11.55 -11.20
CA ASP A 969 18.51 -11.29 -10.03
C ASP A 969 17.80 -11.62 -8.72
N GLN A 970 16.53 -11.99 -8.76
CA GLN A 970 15.69 -12.19 -7.58
C GLN A 970 14.88 -13.50 -7.66
N ASP A 971 14.54 -14.03 -6.49
CA ASP A 971 13.50 -15.04 -6.34
C ASP A 971 12.24 -14.42 -5.73
N ILE A 972 11.09 -15.03 -5.97
CA ILE A 972 9.80 -14.58 -5.44
C ILE A 972 9.49 -15.24 -4.10
N PHE A 973 8.62 -14.61 -3.31
CA PHE A 973 8.13 -15.13 -2.03
C PHE A 973 6.63 -15.43 -2.17
N VAL A 974 6.20 -16.59 -1.70
CA VAL A 974 4.78 -17.03 -1.78
C VAL A 974 4.41 -17.54 -0.40
N ASP A 975 3.45 -16.88 0.24
CA ASP A 975 2.97 -17.20 1.58
C ASP A 975 1.50 -17.65 1.60
N GLY A 976 0.80 -17.55 0.47
CA GLY A 976 -0.64 -17.84 0.39
C GLY A 976 -1.52 -16.79 1.07
N TYR A 977 -0.92 -15.69 1.56
CA TYR A 977 -1.59 -14.51 2.08
C TYR A 977 -1.30 -13.35 1.12
N ALA A 978 -0.35 -12.47 1.45
CA ALA A 978 -0.04 -11.28 0.68
C ALA A 978 0.55 -11.58 -0.71
N PHE A 979 1.22 -12.72 -0.89
CA PHE A 979 1.92 -13.07 -2.12
C PHE A 979 1.52 -14.45 -2.65
N ASN A 980 0.99 -14.45 -3.88
CA ASN A 980 0.55 -15.65 -4.59
C ASN A 980 0.88 -15.59 -6.09
N THR A 981 0.88 -16.74 -6.77
CA THR A 981 1.07 -16.87 -8.23
C THR A 981 -0.09 -17.66 -8.85
N LYS A 982 -0.47 -17.34 -10.09
CA LYS A 982 -1.54 -18.08 -10.78
C LYS A 982 -1.04 -19.39 -11.39
N ASP A 983 0.21 -19.37 -11.85
CA ASP A 983 0.85 -20.51 -12.48
C ASP A 983 1.81 -21.20 -11.49
N PRO A 984 2.03 -22.52 -11.63
CA PRO A 984 3.04 -23.27 -10.87
C PRO A 984 4.45 -22.75 -11.16
N ARG A 985 5.33 -22.81 -10.16
CA ARG A 985 6.70 -22.31 -10.29
C ARG A 985 7.46 -23.01 -11.42
N PRO A 986 8.03 -22.25 -12.38
CA PRO A 986 8.88 -22.82 -13.41
C PRO A 986 10.24 -23.26 -12.84
N TRP A 987 10.89 -24.20 -13.54
CA TRP A 987 12.29 -24.53 -13.26
C TRP A 987 13.20 -23.35 -13.60
N ARG A 988 14.15 -23.05 -12.74
CA ARG A 988 15.14 -22.00 -12.95
C ARG A 988 16.54 -22.59 -12.83
N VAL A 989 17.52 -21.95 -13.48
CA VAL A 989 18.93 -22.27 -13.40
C VAL A 989 19.69 -21.10 -12.81
N ARG A 990 20.51 -21.33 -11.77
CA ARG A 990 21.48 -20.34 -11.27
C ARG A 990 22.59 -20.19 -12.29
N LEU A 991 22.78 -19.00 -12.87
CA LEU A 991 23.74 -18.78 -13.95
C LEU A 991 25.19 -19.06 -13.51
N LYS A 992 25.51 -18.74 -12.25
CA LYS A 992 26.87 -18.85 -11.68
C LYS A 992 27.31 -20.27 -11.39
N THR A 993 26.39 -21.16 -11.01
CA THR A 993 26.71 -22.56 -10.65
C THR A 993 26.18 -23.56 -11.68
N GLY A 994 25.15 -23.18 -12.44
CA GLY A 994 24.40 -24.04 -13.35
C GLY A 994 23.43 -24.98 -12.65
N ASP A 995 23.17 -24.80 -11.35
CA ASP A 995 22.22 -25.64 -10.59
C ASP A 995 20.78 -25.29 -10.94
N VAL A 996 19.90 -26.29 -10.91
CA VAL A 996 18.51 -26.16 -11.37
C VAL A 996 17.55 -26.48 -10.23
N SER A 997 16.61 -25.60 -9.96
CA SER A 997 15.56 -25.79 -8.94
C SER A 997 14.31 -24.96 -9.24
N LYS A 998 13.19 -25.34 -8.62
CA LYS A 998 11.98 -24.51 -8.49
C LYS A 998 12.03 -23.58 -7.26
N TYR A 999 12.88 -23.88 -6.28
CA TYR A 999 12.89 -23.25 -4.94
C TYR A 999 14.29 -22.84 -4.47
N HIS A 1000 15.00 -22.07 -5.29
CA HIS A 1000 16.38 -21.66 -5.00
C HIS A 1000 16.52 -20.86 -3.69
N ALA A 1001 15.58 -19.98 -3.35
CA ALA A 1001 15.63 -19.25 -2.09
C ALA A 1001 15.68 -20.19 -0.87
N GLY A 1002 14.78 -21.19 -0.83
CA GLY A 1002 14.70 -22.16 0.26
C GLY A 1002 15.96 -23.03 0.39
N GLU A 1003 16.50 -23.52 -0.73
CA GLU A 1003 17.75 -24.29 -0.75
C GLU A 1003 18.96 -23.52 -0.22
N LEU A 1004 18.96 -22.20 -0.41
CA LEU A 1004 20.02 -21.30 0.06
C LEU A 1004 19.75 -20.74 1.46
N GLY A 1005 18.68 -21.18 2.14
CA GLY A 1005 18.27 -20.66 3.44
C GLY A 1005 17.92 -19.17 3.43
N LYS A 1006 17.52 -18.64 2.28
CA LYS A 1006 17.14 -17.23 2.11
C LYS A 1006 15.66 -17.04 2.39
N THR A 1007 15.35 -16.06 3.23
CA THR A 1007 13.99 -15.60 3.49
C THR A 1007 13.83 -14.16 3.03
N ILE A 1008 12.57 -13.72 2.91
CA ILE A 1008 12.25 -12.31 2.71
C ILE A 1008 12.87 -11.44 3.82
N SER A 1009 13.29 -10.22 3.47
CA SER A 1009 13.92 -9.27 4.38
C SER A 1009 13.62 -7.84 3.90
N ASN A 1010 14.30 -6.84 4.46
CA ASN A 1010 14.25 -5.44 4.00
C ASN A 1010 14.53 -5.25 2.51
N ASN A 1011 15.22 -6.21 1.88
CA ASN A 1011 15.50 -6.24 0.46
C ASN A 1011 14.82 -7.46 -0.19
N PRO A 1012 14.57 -7.40 -1.51
CA PRO A 1012 14.13 -8.56 -2.26
C PRO A 1012 15.08 -9.75 -2.07
N ILE A 1013 14.60 -10.96 -2.35
CA ILE A 1013 15.41 -12.18 -2.24
C ILE A 1013 16.39 -12.22 -3.43
N SER A 1014 17.53 -11.54 -3.31
CA SER A 1014 18.55 -11.50 -4.36
C SER A 1014 19.28 -12.85 -4.47
N ILE A 1015 19.53 -13.31 -5.69
CA ILE A 1015 20.31 -14.52 -5.98
C ILE A 1015 21.61 -14.15 -6.67
N ASP A 1016 22.72 -14.53 -6.04
CA ASP A 1016 24.07 -14.24 -6.52
C ASP A 1016 24.32 -14.85 -7.91
N GLY A 1017 24.81 -14.02 -8.83
CA GLY A 1017 25.06 -14.37 -10.23
C GLY A 1017 23.83 -14.42 -11.13
N GLY A 1018 22.62 -14.29 -10.57
CA GLY A 1018 21.36 -14.32 -11.31
C GLY A 1018 20.92 -15.71 -11.78
N MET A 1019 19.75 -15.76 -12.41
CA MET A 1019 19.06 -16.96 -12.84
C MET A 1019 18.41 -16.81 -14.21
N ALA A 1020 18.23 -17.92 -14.91
CA ALA A 1020 17.35 -18.01 -16.08
C ALA A 1020 16.21 -18.99 -15.80
N THR A 1021 15.04 -18.72 -16.38
CA THR A 1021 13.81 -19.47 -16.19
C THR A 1021 13.53 -20.31 -17.43
N MET A 1022 13.22 -21.59 -17.24
CA MET A 1022 12.74 -22.47 -18.31
C MET A 1022 11.22 -22.34 -18.45
N LEU A 1023 10.78 -21.93 -19.63
CA LEU A 1023 9.35 -21.89 -20.01
C LEU A 1023 9.09 -22.81 -21.21
N ASP A 1024 7.82 -23.06 -21.50
CA ASP A 1024 7.41 -23.85 -22.65
C ASP A 1024 6.20 -23.27 -23.38
N LEU A 1025 6.06 -23.67 -24.64
CA LEU A 1025 4.88 -23.39 -25.47
C LEU A 1025 4.53 -24.66 -26.26
N PRO A 1026 3.37 -25.29 -26.02
CA PRO A 1026 2.92 -26.41 -26.82
C PRO A 1026 2.61 -25.95 -28.25
N LEU A 1027 2.98 -26.76 -29.24
CA LEU A 1027 2.86 -26.45 -30.66
C LEU A 1027 2.01 -27.48 -31.38
N ASN A 1028 1.56 -27.15 -32.58
CA ASN A 1028 0.88 -28.09 -33.45
C ASN A 1028 1.89 -28.98 -34.21
N PRO A 1029 1.96 -30.30 -33.92
CA PRO A 1029 2.94 -31.20 -34.52
C PRO A 1029 2.71 -31.47 -36.01
N VAL A 1030 1.54 -31.12 -36.58
CA VAL A 1030 1.27 -31.33 -38.00
C VAL A 1030 1.65 -30.13 -38.87
N LYS A 1031 1.85 -28.96 -38.27
CA LYS A 1031 2.11 -27.70 -38.98
C LYS A 1031 3.58 -27.42 -39.16
N GLU A 1032 3.91 -26.86 -40.31
CA GLU A 1032 5.27 -26.42 -40.63
C GLU A 1032 5.55 -25.05 -39.98
N LEU A 1033 6.61 -24.98 -39.17
CA LEU A 1033 7.04 -23.76 -38.50
C LEU A 1033 7.65 -22.77 -39.50
N LYS A 1034 7.42 -21.47 -39.28
CA LYS A 1034 7.99 -20.38 -40.08
C LYS A 1034 8.99 -19.56 -39.27
N SER A 1035 8.57 -19.05 -38.12
CA SER A 1035 9.47 -18.24 -37.27
C SER A 1035 9.03 -18.19 -35.81
N LEU A 1036 9.96 -17.76 -34.96
CA LEU A 1036 9.73 -17.38 -33.57
C LEU A 1036 10.07 -15.90 -33.43
N SER A 1037 9.22 -15.14 -32.74
CA SER A 1037 9.55 -13.79 -32.29
C SER A 1037 9.47 -13.66 -30.78
N LEU A 1038 10.40 -12.90 -30.20
CA LEU A 1038 10.28 -12.35 -28.85
C LEU A 1038 10.06 -10.85 -28.99
N GLU A 1039 9.05 -10.31 -28.32
CA GLU A 1039 8.66 -8.90 -28.37
C GLU A 1039 8.46 -8.37 -26.94
N THR A 1040 9.08 -7.24 -26.61
CA THR A 1040 8.88 -6.58 -25.31
C THR A 1040 7.70 -5.61 -25.40
N THR A 1041 6.83 -5.63 -24.40
CA THR A 1041 5.59 -4.84 -24.38
C THR A 1041 5.63 -3.74 -23.32
N ALA A 1042 6.07 -4.05 -22.09
CA ALA A 1042 6.11 -3.10 -20.99
C ALA A 1042 7.35 -2.20 -21.03
N ASN A 1043 7.20 -0.99 -20.47
CA ASN A 1043 8.33 -0.09 -20.23
C ASN A 1043 9.24 -0.67 -19.12
N GLU A 1044 10.49 -0.21 -19.06
CA GLU A 1044 11.46 -0.58 -18.00
C GLU A 1044 11.93 -2.04 -17.97
N VAL A 1045 11.34 -2.90 -18.79
CA VAL A 1045 11.63 -4.33 -18.84
C VAL A 1045 12.67 -4.64 -19.92
N VAL A 1046 13.58 -5.56 -19.61
CA VAL A 1046 14.53 -6.14 -20.58
C VAL A 1046 14.34 -7.64 -20.57
N ILE A 1047 13.94 -8.23 -21.70
CA ILE A 1047 13.67 -9.68 -21.80
C ILE A 1047 14.70 -10.29 -22.74
N GLY A 1048 15.32 -11.39 -22.33
CA GLY A 1048 16.36 -12.05 -23.12
C GLY A 1048 16.09 -13.53 -23.31
N LEU A 1049 16.28 -14.00 -24.55
CA LEU A 1049 16.21 -15.40 -24.91
C LEU A 1049 17.63 -15.99 -24.99
N MET A 1050 17.95 -16.93 -24.09
CA MET A 1050 19.26 -17.60 -24.03
C MET A 1050 19.31 -18.88 -24.84
N GLY A 1051 18.16 -19.51 -25.10
CA GLY A 1051 18.10 -20.75 -25.85
C GLY A 1051 16.69 -21.17 -26.21
N VAL A 1052 16.55 -21.87 -27.33
CA VAL A 1052 15.29 -22.48 -27.80
C VAL A 1052 15.53 -23.91 -28.21
N THR A 1053 14.63 -24.80 -27.79
CA THR A 1053 14.67 -26.22 -28.13
C THR A 1053 13.30 -26.72 -28.55
N LEU A 1054 13.26 -27.36 -29.72
CA LEU A 1054 12.05 -27.93 -30.30
C LEU A 1054 11.99 -29.44 -30.04
N VAL A 1055 10.82 -29.94 -29.64
CA VAL A 1055 10.52 -31.37 -29.54
C VAL A 1055 9.96 -31.85 -30.89
N LYS A 1056 10.66 -32.77 -31.56
CA LYS A 1056 10.32 -33.27 -32.89
C LYS A 1056 9.34 -34.43 -32.87
#